data_AF-A0A0K9X8M3-F1
#
_entry.id   AF-A0A0K9X8M3-F1
#
_cell.length_a   1.000
_cell.length_b   1.000
_cell.length_c   1.000
_cell.angle_alpha   90.00
_cell.angle_beta   90.00
_cell.angle_gamma   90.00
#
_symmetry.space_group_name_H-M   'P 1'
#
loop_
_entity.id
_entity.type
_entity.pdbx_description
1 polymer ?
#
loop_
_entity_poly.entity_id
_entity_poly.type
_entity_poly.pdbx_seq_one_letter_code
_entity_poly.pdbx_strand_id
1 'polypeptide(L)'
;MIRPVAWLLRQPGGPQAARRAVWVVLAGCPGFSVLNYALHRQTMAMFAVFGALPLVLFCTLPGPPRSRVRVLLLTLPAGLLAVTAGTLLAAHDWTAALGLFAVGFAVSFLGAGGPRPAAVAAALQLYYVLPCFPPYVPGQLGDRLAGLTLGFLLTGTADLLLWRDPPPVPYRTFLADATAATAEYCAATARLLDGEGGAGGPGDDAPAAVREAGLATDHALEATLLSRVPPDSRPASVSLRDRGLNHTRAAVGHVRTRLDGVAVDAHEPDADAARLLRVSAAGLRHTAEALRSGSPALTRADDELADALVAFDTDRARRLTGAPAPERLRQDAAVRAVAEGVLVARQAARIALGDRLDARWRRTAGPFAYATVPSAVWWWRRLSVHLTPRSVLLRNALRIAVALACARLVAGALSLPHGFWVLLATLSLMRTSAADTRAALLPAFAGTALGALVSVGLLEAVGQRPLVYALLTPVVFLLGFGFAPVAGPMWTQAVMTLTFMVLFGQVAYPGWDLPALRFVNVVVGGLIGAAAALLAWPRGAYGQLRDDIGEFLVRSAAGCRAVAGRLCHTGHDGAADVLLPARRAMLLAQATHLEYSGEAPRGGTAPPTRPGARTCSPGTPSSPAAPSSSAATGPTPTTRPRRTRPPN
;
A
#
# COMPACT_ATOMS: atom_id res chain seq x y z
N MET A 1 15.48 11.49 -34.43
CA MET A 1 14.21 11.03 -33.78
C MET A 1 14.36 10.48 -32.34
N ILE A 2 15.54 10.53 -31.68
CA ILE A 2 15.79 9.89 -30.36
C ILE A 2 15.31 10.73 -29.14
N ARG A 3 15.09 12.04 -29.31
CA ARG A 3 14.76 12.98 -28.21
C ARG A 3 13.46 12.68 -27.43
N PRO A 4 12.31 12.33 -28.04
CA PRO A 4 11.05 12.14 -27.30
C PRO A 4 11.02 10.83 -26.49
N VAL A 5 11.58 9.74 -27.01
CA VAL A 5 11.68 8.47 -26.26
C VAL A 5 12.62 8.62 -25.07
N ALA A 6 13.77 9.27 -25.27
CA ALA A 6 14.69 9.57 -24.18
C ALA A 6 14.10 10.53 -23.14
N TRP A 7 13.20 11.43 -23.53
CA TRP A 7 12.44 12.25 -22.58
C TRP A 7 11.46 11.39 -21.78
N LEU A 8 10.68 10.53 -22.46
CA LEU A 8 9.70 9.66 -21.81
C LEU A 8 10.36 8.73 -20.78
N LEU A 9 11.46 8.08 -21.15
CA LEU A 9 12.16 7.16 -20.26
C LEU A 9 12.83 7.85 -19.06
N ARG A 10 13.08 9.16 -19.13
CA ARG A 10 13.60 9.96 -18.02
C ARG A 10 12.52 10.43 -17.04
N GLN A 11 11.25 10.40 -17.45
CA GLN A 11 10.16 10.82 -16.58
C GLN A 11 9.83 9.76 -15.53
N PRO A 12 9.41 10.16 -14.31
CA PRO A 12 8.94 9.24 -13.29
C PRO A 12 7.77 8.40 -13.83
N GLY A 13 7.96 7.07 -13.92
CA GLY A 13 6.93 6.15 -14.42
C GLY A 13 6.87 5.97 -15.94
N GLY A 14 7.68 6.69 -16.72
CA GLY A 14 7.73 6.56 -18.18
C GLY A 14 8.04 5.15 -18.70
N PRO A 15 9.04 4.43 -18.15
CA PRO A 15 9.30 3.03 -18.52
C PRO A 15 8.09 2.11 -18.27
N GLN A 16 7.36 2.33 -17.17
CA GLN A 16 6.17 1.55 -16.83
C GLN A 16 5.00 1.87 -17.77
N ALA A 17 4.81 3.14 -18.14
CA ALA A 17 3.80 3.58 -19.11
C ALA A 17 4.08 2.98 -20.50
N ALA A 18 5.33 3.07 -20.99
CA ALA A 18 5.74 2.50 -22.27
C ALA A 18 5.50 0.97 -22.31
N ARG A 19 5.86 0.27 -21.23
CA ARG A 19 5.60 -1.17 -21.11
C ARG A 19 4.11 -1.50 -21.17
N ARG A 20 3.28 -0.77 -20.41
CA ARG A 20 1.83 -0.96 -20.44
C ARG A 20 1.27 -0.72 -21.84
N ALA A 21 1.76 0.29 -22.55
CA ALA A 21 1.36 0.55 -23.93
C ALA A 21 1.66 -0.64 -24.86
N VAL A 22 2.87 -1.21 -24.77
CA VAL A 22 3.25 -2.43 -25.51
C VAL A 22 2.35 -3.61 -25.15
N TRP A 23 2.03 -3.80 -23.86
CA TRP A 23 1.13 -4.85 -23.42
C TRP A 23 -0.29 -4.70 -23.95
N VAL A 24 -0.84 -3.48 -23.95
CA VAL A 24 -2.16 -3.25 -24.55
C VAL A 24 -2.13 -3.57 -26.04
N VAL A 25 -1.10 -3.16 -26.76
CA VAL A 25 -0.98 -3.45 -28.20
C VAL A 25 -0.98 -4.96 -28.45
N LEU A 26 -0.14 -5.70 -27.73
CA LEU A 26 0.06 -7.13 -27.97
C LEU A 26 -1.09 -8.00 -27.43
N ALA A 27 -1.72 -7.60 -26.33
CA ALA A 27 -2.86 -8.33 -25.79
C ALA A 27 -4.18 -7.94 -26.47
N GLY A 28 -4.36 -6.67 -26.81
CA GLY A 28 -5.61 -6.12 -27.33
C GLY A 28 -5.74 -6.22 -28.84
N CYS A 29 -4.73 -5.77 -29.61
CA CYS A 29 -4.88 -5.61 -31.06
C CYS A 29 -5.00 -6.96 -31.80
N PRO A 30 -4.15 -7.98 -31.57
CA PRO A 30 -4.27 -9.27 -32.25
C PRO A 30 -5.61 -9.96 -31.96
N GLY A 31 -6.03 -9.97 -30.69
CA GLY A 31 -7.31 -10.56 -30.29
C GLY A 31 -8.48 -9.86 -30.99
N PHE A 32 -8.49 -8.53 -31.02
CA PHE A 32 -9.50 -7.75 -31.74
C PHE A 32 -9.52 -8.08 -33.23
N SER A 33 -8.37 -7.95 -33.90
CA SER A 33 -8.28 -8.04 -35.35
C SER A 33 -8.63 -9.43 -35.86
N VAL A 34 -8.14 -10.49 -35.20
CA VAL A 34 -8.48 -11.88 -35.57
C VAL A 34 -9.98 -12.13 -35.40
N LEU A 35 -10.56 -11.73 -34.27
CA LEU A 35 -11.98 -11.96 -34.01
C LEU A 35 -12.90 -11.13 -34.93
N ASN A 36 -12.52 -9.87 -35.19
CA ASN A 36 -13.33 -8.95 -35.98
C ASN A 36 -13.25 -9.26 -37.48
N TYR A 37 -12.04 -9.47 -38.02
CA TYR A 37 -11.82 -9.62 -39.45
C TYR A 37 -11.78 -11.07 -39.95
N ALA A 38 -11.29 -12.01 -39.14
CA ALA A 38 -11.17 -13.41 -39.57
C ALA A 38 -12.39 -14.26 -39.16
N LEU A 39 -12.92 -14.03 -37.95
CA LEU A 39 -14.04 -14.81 -37.40
C LEU A 39 -15.38 -14.07 -37.48
N HIS A 40 -15.39 -12.80 -37.88
CA HIS A 40 -16.59 -11.95 -37.97
C HIS A 40 -17.42 -11.91 -36.67
N ARG A 41 -16.77 -12.06 -35.51
CA ARG A 41 -17.39 -12.03 -34.17
C ARG A 41 -17.14 -10.70 -33.48
N GLN A 42 -17.85 -9.65 -33.92
CA GLN A 42 -17.65 -8.28 -33.44
C GLN A 42 -17.83 -8.13 -31.92
N THR A 43 -18.86 -8.75 -31.34
CA THR A 43 -19.09 -8.72 -29.88
C THR A 43 -17.93 -9.35 -29.12
N MET A 44 -17.47 -10.52 -29.58
CA MET A 44 -16.33 -11.22 -28.96
C MET A 44 -15.04 -10.39 -29.08
N ALA A 45 -14.80 -9.75 -30.23
CA ALA A 45 -13.65 -8.88 -30.47
C ALA A 45 -13.62 -7.70 -29.49
N MET A 46 -14.77 -7.03 -29.31
CA MET A 46 -14.90 -5.92 -28.37
C MET A 46 -14.61 -6.37 -26.94
N PHE A 47 -15.18 -7.48 -26.50
CA PHE A 47 -14.93 -8.03 -25.16
C PHE A 47 -13.50 -8.55 -24.96
N ALA A 48 -12.79 -8.95 -26.01
CA ALA A 48 -11.36 -9.29 -25.92
C ALA A 48 -10.48 -8.08 -25.61
N VAL A 49 -10.70 -6.96 -26.33
CA VAL A 49 -10.00 -5.70 -26.05
C VAL A 49 -10.39 -5.14 -24.69
N PHE A 50 -11.68 -5.15 -24.37
CA PHE A 50 -12.16 -4.73 -23.06
C PHE A 50 -11.76 -5.69 -21.94
N GLY A 51 -11.40 -6.94 -22.23
CA GLY A 51 -10.77 -7.85 -21.28
C GLY A 51 -9.33 -7.42 -20.96
N ALA A 52 -8.56 -7.04 -21.97
CA ALA A 52 -7.15 -6.69 -21.84
C ALA A 52 -6.91 -5.25 -21.32
N LEU A 53 -7.57 -4.25 -21.90
CA LEU A 53 -7.36 -2.82 -21.60
C LEU A 53 -7.46 -2.49 -20.11
N PRO A 54 -8.53 -2.88 -19.39
CA PRO A 54 -8.66 -2.60 -17.96
C PRO A 54 -7.57 -3.23 -17.10
N LEU A 55 -7.14 -4.45 -17.44
CA LEU A 55 -6.08 -5.14 -16.70
C LEU A 55 -4.77 -4.38 -16.86
N VAL A 56 -4.41 -4.01 -18.07
CA VAL A 56 -3.12 -3.39 -18.35
C VAL A 56 -3.06 -1.94 -17.85
N LEU A 57 -4.15 -1.18 -18.02
CA LEU A 57 -4.17 0.25 -17.67
C LEU A 57 -4.41 0.49 -16.18
N PHE A 58 -5.34 -0.24 -15.56
CA PHE A 58 -5.77 0.03 -14.19
C PHE A 58 -5.21 -0.93 -13.15
N CYS A 59 -4.78 -2.15 -13.54
CA CYS A 59 -4.24 -3.09 -12.55
C CYS A 59 -2.73 -2.89 -12.31
N THR A 60 -2.36 -2.83 -11.03
CA THR A 60 -0.96 -2.79 -10.58
C THR A 60 -0.65 -4.07 -9.79
N LEU A 61 -0.42 -5.17 -10.51
CA LEU A 61 -0.13 -6.46 -9.88
C LEU A 61 1.34 -6.54 -9.44
N PRO A 62 1.62 -6.70 -8.14
CA PRO A 62 2.99 -6.79 -7.65
C PRO A 62 3.60 -8.19 -7.84
N GLY A 63 4.94 -8.24 -7.90
CA GLY A 63 5.70 -9.49 -7.89
C GLY A 63 6.07 -10.04 -9.27
N PRO A 64 6.67 -11.25 -9.33
CA PRO A 64 7.21 -11.82 -10.57
C PRO A 64 6.09 -12.20 -11.56
N PRO A 65 6.39 -12.29 -12.89
CA PRO A 65 5.39 -12.55 -13.93
C PRO A 65 4.46 -13.73 -13.63
N ARG A 66 5.01 -14.86 -13.17
CA ARG A 66 4.21 -16.05 -12.79
C ARG A 66 3.22 -15.77 -11.67
N SER A 67 3.59 -14.96 -10.69
CA SER A 67 2.68 -14.57 -9.60
C SER A 67 1.59 -13.62 -10.09
N ARG A 68 1.94 -12.67 -10.97
CA ARG A 68 0.98 -11.73 -11.57
C ARG A 68 -0.06 -12.46 -12.41
N VAL A 69 0.38 -13.34 -13.32
CA VAL A 69 -0.53 -14.17 -14.13
C VAL A 69 -1.38 -15.07 -13.27
N ARG A 70 -0.83 -15.68 -12.21
CA ARG A 70 -1.64 -16.46 -11.26
C ARG A 70 -2.76 -15.62 -10.65
N VAL A 71 -2.47 -14.39 -10.22
CA VAL A 71 -3.51 -13.49 -9.65
C VAL A 71 -4.52 -13.07 -10.71
N LEU A 72 -4.08 -12.79 -11.94
CA LEU A 72 -4.95 -12.46 -13.07
C LEU A 72 -5.91 -13.62 -13.39
N LEU A 73 -5.41 -14.86 -13.49
CA LEU A 73 -6.24 -16.05 -13.73
C LEU A 73 -7.18 -16.34 -12.56
N LEU A 74 -6.75 -16.13 -11.31
CA LEU A 74 -7.63 -16.26 -10.14
C LEU A 74 -8.74 -15.19 -10.10
N THR A 75 -8.55 -14.07 -10.81
CA THR A 75 -9.53 -12.98 -10.90
C THR A 75 -10.53 -13.20 -12.03
N LEU A 76 -10.20 -14.03 -13.04
CA LEU A 76 -11.07 -14.30 -14.19
C LEU A 76 -12.49 -14.75 -13.79
N PRO A 77 -12.71 -15.67 -12.84
CA PRO A 77 -14.07 -16.06 -12.44
C PRO A 77 -14.90 -14.87 -11.94
N ALA A 78 -14.31 -13.94 -11.19
CA ALA A 78 -15.00 -12.74 -10.74
C ALA A 78 -15.32 -11.79 -11.91
N GLY A 79 -14.44 -11.69 -12.90
CA GLY A 79 -14.70 -10.95 -14.13
C GLY A 79 -15.83 -11.55 -14.97
N LEU A 80 -15.86 -12.88 -15.12
CA LEU A 80 -16.92 -13.60 -15.82
C LEU A 80 -18.27 -13.42 -15.10
N LEU A 81 -18.30 -13.52 -13.77
CA LEU A 81 -19.49 -13.24 -12.98
C LEU A 81 -19.97 -11.79 -13.15
N ALA A 82 -19.05 -10.82 -13.18
CA ALA A 82 -19.39 -9.42 -13.42
C ALA A 82 -20.01 -9.20 -14.81
N VAL A 83 -19.47 -9.84 -15.85
CA VAL A 83 -20.02 -9.76 -17.22
C VAL A 83 -21.40 -10.43 -17.32
N THR A 84 -21.55 -11.60 -16.70
CA THR A 84 -22.84 -12.32 -16.65
C THR A 84 -23.89 -11.49 -15.93
N ALA A 85 -23.57 -10.99 -14.73
CA ALA A 85 -24.47 -10.15 -13.95
C ALA A 85 -24.87 -8.87 -14.71
N GLY A 86 -23.89 -8.19 -15.31
CA GLY A 86 -24.16 -6.99 -16.11
C GLY A 86 -25.04 -7.29 -17.32
N THR A 87 -24.84 -8.43 -17.99
CA THR A 87 -25.66 -8.84 -19.15
C THR A 87 -27.10 -9.14 -18.75
N LEU A 88 -27.31 -9.89 -17.66
CA LEU A 88 -28.64 -10.31 -17.21
C LEU A 88 -29.42 -9.15 -16.60
N LEU A 89 -28.75 -8.25 -15.87
CA LEU A 89 -29.40 -7.10 -15.22
C LEU A 89 -29.61 -5.91 -16.15
N ALA A 90 -29.13 -5.95 -17.40
CA ALA A 90 -29.30 -4.85 -18.36
C ALA A 90 -30.75 -4.68 -18.86
N ALA A 91 -31.65 -5.62 -18.55
CA ALA A 91 -33.04 -5.60 -18.99
C ALA A 91 -33.79 -4.34 -18.56
N HIS A 92 -33.51 -3.81 -17.37
CA HIS A 92 -34.10 -2.57 -16.86
C HIS A 92 -33.01 -1.65 -16.29
N ASP A 93 -33.24 -0.34 -16.40
CA ASP A 93 -32.28 0.66 -15.90
C ASP A 93 -32.05 0.54 -14.39
N TRP A 94 -33.10 0.27 -13.62
CA TRP A 94 -33.03 0.15 -12.17
C TRP A 94 -32.33 -1.15 -11.73
N THR A 95 -32.54 -2.29 -12.41
CA THR A 95 -31.81 -3.53 -12.10
C THR A 95 -30.33 -3.39 -12.42
N ALA A 96 -30.01 -2.75 -13.55
CA ALA A 96 -28.64 -2.46 -13.94
C ALA A 96 -27.96 -1.55 -12.90
N ALA A 97 -28.66 -0.52 -12.42
CA ALA A 97 -28.16 0.40 -11.40
C ALA A 97 -27.97 -0.28 -10.03
N LEU A 98 -28.88 -1.15 -9.60
CA LEU A 98 -28.74 -1.92 -8.36
C LEU A 98 -27.57 -2.89 -8.41
N GLY A 99 -27.40 -3.61 -9.51
CA GLY A 99 -26.24 -4.50 -9.67
C GLY A 99 -24.93 -3.72 -9.71
N LEU A 100 -24.93 -2.52 -10.30
CA LEU A 100 -23.77 -1.65 -10.32
C LEU A 100 -23.45 -1.07 -8.93
N PHE A 101 -24.47 -0.73 -8.13
CA PHE A 101 -24.30 -0.39 -6.72
C PHE A 101 -23.65 -1.55 -5.96
N ALA A 102 -24.19 -2.76 -6.09
CA ALA A 102 -23.70 -3.94 -5.38
C ALA A 102 -22.26 -4.31 -5.79
N VAL A 103 -21.98 -4.39 -7.08
CA VAL A 103 -20.63 -4.69 -7.61
C VAL A 103 -19.67 -3.56 -7.29
N GLY A 104 -20.07 -2.31 -7.49
CA GLY A 104 -19.27 -1.13 -7.17
C GLY A 104 -18.86 -1.09 -5.70
N PHE A 105 -19.80 -1.34 -4.79
CA PHE A 105 -19.57 -1.42 -3.35
C PHE A 105 -18.67 -2.60 -3.00
N ALA A 106 -19.03 -3.82 -3.41
CA ALA A 106 -18.28 -5.03 -3.08
C ALA A 106 -16.84 -4.92 -3.56
N VAL A 107 -16.62 -4.61 -4.84
CA VAL A 107 -15.29 -4.56 -5.43
C VAL A 107 -14.41 -3.46 -4.79
N SER A 108 -14.98 -2.29 -4.49
CA SER A 108 -14.26 -1.21 -3.80
C SER A 108 -13.93 -1.58 -2.35
N PHE A 109 -14.90 -2.15 -1.63
CA PHE A 109 -14.76 -2.48 -0.21
C PHE A 109 -13.83 -3.68 0.02
N LEU A 110 -13.87 -4.69 -0.86
CA LEU A 110 -12.96 -5.84 -0.83
C LEU A 110 -11.49 -5.41 -0.99
N GLY A 111 -11.23 -4.27 -1.64
CA GLY A 111 -9.92 -3.64 -1.69
C GLY A 111 -9.32 -3.33 -0.31
N ALA A 112 -10.15 -3.09 0.72
CA ALA A 112 -9.70 -2.90 2.10
C ALA A 112 -8.99 -4.14 2.68
N GLY A 113 -9.27 -5.31 2.12
CA GLY A 113 -8.69 -6.58 2.55
C GLY A 113 -7.19 -6.72 2.24
N GLY A 114 -6.65 -5.95 1.29
CA GLY A 114 -5.22 -5.94 0.98
C GLY A 114 -4.90 -5.43 -0.44
N PRO A 115 -3.60 -5.38 -0.79
CA PRO A 115 -3.15 -4.75 -2.04
C PRO A 115 -3.61 -5.50 -3.31
N ARG A 116 -3.75 -6.84 -3.24
CA ARG A 116 -4.16 -7.65 -4.40
C ARG A 116 -5.61 -7.43 -4.83
N PRO A 117 -6.64 -7.54 -3.97
CA PRO A 117 -8.01 -7.24 -4.36
C PRO A 117 -8.16 -5.76 -4.77
N ALA A 118 -7.47 -4.84 -4.10
CA ALA A 118 -7.46 -3.42 -4.49
C ALA A 118 -6.89 -3.20 -5.89
N ALA A 119 -5.84 -3.96 -6.27
CA ALA A 119 -5.19 -3.83 -7.57
C ALA A 119 -6.09 -4.21 -8.75
N VAL A 120 -7.07 -5.10 -8.57
CA VAL A 120 -7.97 -5.55 -9.66
C VAL A 120 -9.35 -4.89 -9.62
N ALA A 121 -9.61 -4.09 -8.59
CA ALA A 121 -10.94 -3.54 -8.33
C ALA A 121 -11.50 -2.72 -9.50
N ALA A 122 -10.70 -1.79 -10.05
CA ALA A 122 -11.12 -0.97 -11.17
C ALA A 122 -11.47 -1.82 -12.41
N ALA A 123 -10.70 -2.85 -12.74
CA ALA A 123 -10.98 -3.72 -13.88
C ALA A 123 -12.29 -4.50 -13.70
N LEU A 124 -12.52 -5.07 -12.50
CA LEU A 124 -13.75 -5.78 -12.18
C LEU A 124 -15.00 -4.90 -12.29
N GLN A 125 -14.90 -3.63 -11.89
CA GLN A 125 -15.99 -2.67 -12.09
C GLN A 125 -16.29 -2.47 -13.58
N LEU A 126 -15.26 -2.29 -14.41
CA LEU A 126 -15.41 -2.08 -15.84
C LEU A 126 -16.04 -3.29 -16.58
N TYR A 127 -15.79 -4.51 -16.10
CA TYR A 127 -16.41 -5.72 -16.66
C TYR A 127 -17.91 -5.82 -16.43
N TYR A 128 -18.43 -5.19 -15.37
CA TYR A 128 -19.88 -5.05 -15.20
C TYR A 128 -20.44 -3.90 -16.06
N VAL A 129 -19.72 -2.78 -16.13
CA VAL A 129 -20.17 -1.54 -16.80
C VAL A 129 -20.50 -1.74 -18.27
N LEU A 130 -19.67 -2.48 -19.02
CA LEU A 130 -19.86 -2.63 -20.45
C LEU A 130 -21.16 -3.40 -20.82
N PRO A 131 -21.44 -4.60 -20.27
CA PRO A 131 -22.63 -5.36 -20.63
C PRO A 131 -23.94 -4.85 -20.01
N CYS A 132 -23.91 -3.96 -19.01
CA CYS A 132 -25.11 -3.46 -18.33
C CYS A 132 -25.83 -2.30 -19.04
N PHE A 133 -25.39 -1.96 -20.26
CA PHE A 133 -26.02 -0.97 -21.12
C PHE A 133 -26.75 -1.62 -22.31
N PRO A 134 -27.80 -0.97 -22.84
CA PRO A 134 -28.48 -1.43 -24.04
C PRO A 134 -27.52 -1.59 -25.24
N PRO A 135 -27.80 -2.53 -26.17
CA PRO A 135 -28.99 -3.38 -26.22
C PRO A 135 -28.92 -4.60 -25.29
N TYR A 136 -30.06 -4.93 -24.66
CA TYR A 136 -30.21 -6.17 -23.88
C TYR A 136 -30.31 -7.37 -24.83
N VAL A 137 -29.17 -8.03 -25.06
CA VAL A 137 -29.06 -9.20 -25.95
C VAL A 137 -28.42 -10.37 -25.18
N PRO A 138 -29.18 -11.08 -24.33
CA PRO A 138 -28.64 -12.16 -23.50
C PRO A 138 -28.08 -13.32 -24.34
N GLY A 139 -28.56 -13.52 -25.57
CA GLY A 139 -28.04 -14.53 -26.49
C GLY A 139 -26.56 -14.35 -26.87
N GLN A 140 -26.00 -13.13 -26.71
CA GLN A 140 -24.57 -12.87 -26.96
C GLN A 140 -23.68 -13.17 -25.74
N LEU A 141 -24.23 -13.67 -24.62
CA LEU A 141 -23.46 -13.92 -23.40
C LEU A 141 -22.25 -14.81 -23.65
N GLY A 142 -22.39 -15.86 -24.48
CA GLY A 142 -21.28 -16.74 -24.85
C GLY A 142 -20.11 -15.98 -25.49
N ASP A 143 -20.40 -15.12 -26.47
CA ASP A 143 -19.39 -14.29 -27.16
C ASP A 143 -18.75 -13.27 -26.21
N ARG A 144 -19.52 -12.68 -25.28
CA ARG A 144 -19.00 -11.75 -24.26
C ARG A 144 -18.02 -12.44 -23.31
N LEU A 145 -18.37 -13.63 -22.82
CA LEU A 145 -17.54 -14.40 -21.90
C LEU A 145 -16.29 -14.96 -22.58
N ALA A 146 -16.43 -15.48 -23.81
CA ALA A 146 -15.31 -16.00 -24.59
C ALA A 146 -14.32 -14.88 -24.94
N GLY A 147 -14.82 -13.70 -25.33
CA GLY A 147 -14.00 -12.51 -25.55
C GLY A 147 -13.23 -12.10 -24.31
N LEU A 148 -13.91 -11.99 -23.16
CA LEU A 148 -13.26 -11.66 -21.88
C LEU A 148 -12.15 -12.65 -21.52
N THR A 149 -12.42 -13.96 -21.58
CA THR A 149 -11.42 -15.00 -21.29
C THR A 149 -10.22 -14.87 -22.23
N LEU A 150 -10.44 -14.66 -23.53
CA LEU A 150 -9.34 -14.46 -24.47
C LEU A 150 -8.50 -13.23 -24.09
N GLY A 151 -9.13 -12.11 -23.74
CA GLY A 151 -8.43 -10.90 -23.27
C GLY A 151 -7.55 -11.15 -22.04
N PHE A 152 -8.04 -11.92 -21.07
CA PHE A 152 -7.24 -12.36 -19.90
C PHE A 152 -6.05 -13.23 -20.31
N LEU A 153 -6.28 -14.23 -21.17
CA LEU A 153 -5.23 -15.15 -21.62
C LEU A 153 -4.14 -14.42 -22.42
N LEU A 154 -4.53 -13.53 -23.34
CA LEU A 154 -3.59 -12.72 -24.12
C LEU A 154 -2.79 -11.78 -23.22
N THR A 155 -3.44 -11.15 -22.23
CA THR A 155 -2.75 -10.30 -21.26
C THR A 155 -1.76 -11.10 -20.41
N GLY A 156 -2.14 -12.27 -19.91
CA GLY A 156 -1.24 -13.14 -19.16
C GLY A 156 -0.08 -13.65 -20.00
N THR A 157 -0.33 -13.98 -21.27
CA THR A 157 0.70 -14.42 -22.22
C THR A 157 1.69 -13.30 -22.52
N ALA A 158 1.19 -12.09 -22.79
CA ALA A 158 2.03 -10.91 -22.97
C ALA A 158 2.91 -10.63 -21.73
N ASP A 159 2.35 -10.75 -20.52
CA ASP A 159 3.10 -10.56 -19.27
C ASP A 159 4.22 -11.61 -19.07
N LEU A 160 4.02 -12.85 -19.52
CA LEU A 160 5.03 -13.91 -19.42
C LEU A 160 6.15 -13.81 -20.46
N LEU A 161 5.82 -13.36 -21.69
CA LEU A 161 6.73 -13.40 -22.83
C LEU A 161 7.60 -12.15 -22.98
N LEU A 162 7.07 -10.96 -22.70
CA LEU A 162 7.69 -9.71 -23.17
C LEU A 162 8.78 -9.15 -22.25
N TRP A 163 8.66 -9.32 -20.94
CA TRP A 163 9.61 -8.67 -20.03
C TRP A 163 9.87 -9.48 -18.76
N ARG A 164 11.08 -10.04 -18.69
CA ARG A 164 11.71 -10.46 -17.44
C ARG A 164 12.44 -9.27 -16.86
N ASP A 165 11.75 -8.42 -16.10
CA ASP A 165 12.47 -7.47 -15.25
C ASP A 165 13.35 -8.26 -14.28
N PRO A 166 14.52 -7.72 -13.89
CA PRO A 166 15.19 -8.23 -12.70
C PRO A 166 14.17 -8.23 -11.55
N PRO A 167 13.97 -9.36 -10.86
CA PRO A 167 12.97 -9.44 -9.82
C PRO A 167 13.25 -8.34 -8.79
N PRO A 168 12.23 -7.57 -8.36
CA PRO A 168 12.44 -6.53 -7.36
C PRO A 168 13.04 -7.15 -6.10
N VAL A 169 13.97 -6.43 -5.47
CA VAL A 169 14.60 -6.88 -4.23
C VAL A 169 13.48 -7.12 -3.21
N PRO A 170 13.24 -8.37 -2.78
CA PRO A 170 12.10 -8.68 -1.94
C PRO A 170 12.31 -8.07 -0.56
N TYR A 171 11.22 -7.68 0.13
CA TYR A 171 11.29 -7.10 1.48
C TYR A 171 12.15 -7.88 2.46
N ARG A 172 12.13 -9.22 2.34
CA ARG A 172 12.91 -10.12 3.18
C ARG A 172 14.42 -9.85 3.12
N THR A 173 14.94 -9.33 2.01
CA THR A 173 16.36 -9.01 1.86
C THR A 173 16.73 -7.79 2.69
N PHE A 174 15.97 -6.68 2.57
CA PHE A 174 16.15 -5.52 3.44
C PHE A 174 16.03 -5.88 4.92
N LEU A 175 15.05 -6.73 5.25
CA LEU A 175 14.86 -7.22 6.61
C LEU A 175 16.01 -8.10 7.10
N ALA A 176 16.59 -8.92 6.22
CA ALA A 176 17.76 -9.70 6.55
C ALA A 176 18.97 -8.83 6.85
N ASP A 177 19.17 -7.74 6.11
CA ASP A 177 20.27 -6.81 6.35
C ASP A 177 20.10 -6.09 7.68
N ALA A 178 18.88 -5.67 8.02
CA ALA A 178 18.57 -5.12 9.34
C ALA A 178 18.79 -6.16 10.47
N THR A 179 18.40 -7.41 10.25
CA THR A 179 18.59 -8.50 11.22
C THR A 179 20.08 -8.82 11.42
N ALA A 180 20.87 -8.81 10.34
CA ALA A 180 22.32 -9.02 10.40
C ALA A 180 23.03 -7.86 11.11
N ALA A 181 22.68 -6.61 10.80
CA ALA A 181 23.24 -5.45 11.49
C ALA A 181 22.94 -5.49 13.00
N THR A 182 21.71 -5.88 13.38
CA THR A 182 21.32 -6.05 14.80
C THR A 182 22.11 -7.18 15.46
N ALA A 183 22.49 -8.23 14.71
CA ALA A 183 23.34 -9.30 15.21
C ALA A 183 24.75 -8.78 15.54
N GLU A 184 25.32 -7.93 14.67
CA GLU A 184 26.62 -7.30 14.93
C GLU A 184 26.57 -6.32 16.11
N TYR A 185 25.46 -5.59 16.27
CA TYR A 185 25.26 -4.77 17.47
C TYR A 185 25.22 -5.64 18.74
N CYS A 186 24.47 -6.74 18.72
CA CYS A 186 24.41 -7.68 19.83
C CYS A 186 25.80 -8.28 20.17
N ALA A 187 26.61 -8.62 19.15
CA ALA A 187 27.98 -9.11 19.34
C ALA A 187 28.93 -8.02 19.87
N ALA A 188 28.79 -6.77 19.42
CA ALA A 188 29.57 -5.65 19.93
C ALA A 188 29.24 -5.36 21.41
N THR A 189 27.96 -5.36 21.78
CA THR A 189 27.53 -5.21 23.18
C THR A 189 27.98 -6.39 24.05
N ALA A 190 28.04 -7.61 23.51
CA ALA A 190 28.58 -8.75 24.24
C ALA A 190 30.06 -8.57 24.59
N ARG A 191 30.89 -8.09 23.63
CA ARG A 191 32.31 -7.81 23.88
C ARG A 191 32.53 -6.72 24.94
N LEU A 192 31.68 -5.69 24.93
CA LEU A 192 31.66 -4.67 25.99
C LEU A 192 31.43 -5.32 27.37
N LEU A 193 30.47 -6.24 27.48
CA LEU A 193 30.20 -6.96 28.74
C LEU A 193 31.28 -8.00 29.10
N ASP A 194 32.03 -8.54 28.13
CA ASP A 194 33.20 -9.38 28.41
C ASP A 194 34.42 -8.53 28.88
N GLY A 195 34.32 -7.19 28.87
CA GLY A 195 35.40 -6.27 29.26
C GLY A 195 36.40 -5.97 28.13
N GLU A 196 36.14 -6.46 26.92
CA GLU A 196 36.95 -6.19 25.73
C GLU A 196 36.62 -4.80 25.16
N GLY A 197 37.38 -3.79 25.57
CA GLY A 197 37.19 -2.41 25.08
C GLY A 197 37.73 -1.29 25.95
N GLY A 198 38.22 -1.61 27.16
CA GLY A 198 38.63 -0.62 28.17
C GLY A 198 37.40 -0.05 28.87
N ALA A 199 37.33 -0.23 30.18
CA ALA A 199 36.26 0.35 30.99
C ALA A 199 36.39 1.89 30.94
N GLY A 200 35.55 2.54 30.14
CA GLY A 200 35.26 3.95 30.33
C GLY A 200 34.61 4.14 31.69
N GLY A 201 34.93 5.24 32.37
CA GLY A 201 34.34 5.55 33.67
C GLY A 201 32.82 5.79 33.54
N PRO A 202 32.07 5.80 34.65
CA PRO A 202 30.65 6.10 34.63
C PRO A 202 30.39 7.45 33.95
N GLY A 203 29.71 7.44 32.81
CA GLY A 203 29.37 8.62 32.01
C GLY A 203 30.14 8.79 30.69
N ASP A 204 31.08 7.89 30.36
CA ASP A 204 31.73 7.87 29.04
C ASP A 204 30.79 7.35 27.95
N ASP A 205 30.91 7.93 26.74
CA ASP A 205 30.19 7.45 25.56
C ASP A 205 30.50 5.97 25.30
N ALA A 206 29.49 5.20 24.90
CA ALA A 206 29.68 3.80 24.53
C ALA A 206 30.84 3.64 23.53
N PRO A 207 31.63 2.55 23.61
CA PRO A 207 32.79 2.36 22.74
C PRO A 207 32.44 2.56 21.27
N ALA A 208 33.37 3.13 20.50
CA ALA A 208 33.14 3.50 19.10
C ALA A 208 32.55 2.34 18.27
N ALA A 209 33.00 1.11 18.51
CA ALA A 209 32.49 -0.09 17.83
C ALA A 209 31.01 -0.39 18.14
N VAL A 210 30.57 -0.18 19.39
CA VAL A 210 29.16 -0.37 19.81
C VAL A 210 28.28 0.70 19.17
N ARG A 211 28.75 1.96 19.18
CA ARG A 211 28.07 3.09 18.55
C ARG A 211 27.95 2.93 17.04
N GLU A 212 29.01 2.50 16.37
CA GLU A 212 29.01 2.25 14.92
C GLU A 212 28.03 1.11 14.55
N ALA A 213 28.02 0.02 15.31
CA ALA A 213 27.08 -1.07 15.10
C ALA A 213 25.61 -0.65 15.34
N GLY A 214 25.37 0.22 16.33
CA GLY A 214 24.06 0.85 16.56
C GLY A 214 23.59 1.69 15.38
N LEU A 215 24.44 2.59 14.87
CA LEU A 215 24.14 3.43 13.71
C LEU A 215 23.89 2.61 12.43
N ALA A 216 24.69 1.56 12.20
CA ALA A 216 24.49 0.64 11.08
C ALA A 216 23.14 -0.09 11.17
N THR A 217 22.75 -0.49 12.38
CA THR A 217 21.44 -1.10 12.65
C THR A 217 20.30 -0.13 12.35
N ASP A 218 20.45 1.14 12.74
CA ASP A 218 19.46 2.18 12.46
C ASP A 218 19.27 2.42 10.96
N HIS A 219 20.35 2.57 10.21
CA HIS A 219 20.29 2.73 8.77
C HIS A 219 19.60 1.55 8.08
N ALA A 220 19.87 0.32 8.52
CA ALA A 220 19.26 -0.88 7.97
C ALA A 220 17.76 -1.01 8.36
N LEU A 221 17.39 -0.65 9.60
CA LEU A 221 15.98 -0.60 10.03
C LEU A 221 15.18 0.53 9.34
N GLU A 222 15.86 1.61 8.97
CA GLU A 222 15.28 2.70 8.20
C GLU A 222 15.01 2.27 6.76
N ALA A 223 15.93 1.52 6.13
CA ALA A 223 15.75 0.96 4.79
C ALA A 223 14.54 0.01 4.68
N THR A 224 14.14 -0.62 5.78
CA THR A 224 12.97 -1.51 5.84
C THR A 224 11.65 -0.78 6.04
N LEU A 225 11.65 0.55 6.19
CA LEU A 225 10.42 1.35 6.32
C LEU A 225 9.55 1.20 5.07
N LEU A 226 8.24 1.00 5.25
CA LEU A 226 7.33 0.79 4.12
C LEU A 226 7.34 1.97 3.15
N SER A 227 7.58 3.20 3.62
CA SER A 227 7.72 4.39 2.77
C SER A 227 8.94 4.35 1.84
N ARG A 228 10.02 3.67 2.24
CA ARG A 228 11.26 3.51 1.48
C ARG A 228 11.29 2.27 0.59
N VAL A 229 10.40 1.32 0.84
CA VAL A 229 10.26 0.10 0.04
C VAL A 229 9.31 0.35 -1.14
N PRO A 230 9.65 -0.12 -2.36
CA PRO A 230 8.75 -0.10 -3.51
C PRO A 230 7.36 -0.69 -3.19
N PRO A 231 6.25 -0.07 -3.62
CA PRO A 231 4.88 -0.48 -3.26
C PRO A 231 4.56 -1.96 -3.49
N ASP A 232 5.17 -2.55 -4.51
CA ASP A 232 5.01 -3.94 -4.91
C ASP A 232 5.72 -4.94 -3.99
N SER A 233 6.73 -4.49 -3.25
CA SER A 233 7.51 -5.32 -2.34
C SER A 233 7.04 -5.22 -0.88
N ARG A 234 6.12 -4.29 -0.56
CA ARG A 234 5.66 -4.04 0.82
C ARG A 234 4.86 -5.24 1.38
N PRO A 235 5.15 -5.73 2.60
CA PRO A 235 4.37 -6.77 3.26
C PRO A 235 3.05 -6.22 3.84
N ALA A 236 2.12 -5.81 2.99
CA ALA A 236 0.88 -5.14 3.39
C ALA A 236 -0.36 -6.06 3.44
N SER A 237 -0.24 -7.31 3.00
CA SER A 237 -1.37 -8.25 2.97
C SER A 237 -1.67 -8.85 4.35
N VAL A 238 -2.85 -9.47 4.47
CA VAL A 238 -3.23 -10.24 5.67
C VAL A 238 -2.62 -11.64 5.71
N SER A 239 -1.80 -12.00 4.72
CA SER A 239 -1.20 -13.33 4.66
C SER A 239 -0.27 -13.57 5.86
N LEU A 240 -0.13 -14.85 6.24
CA LEU A 240 0.79 -15.26 7.30
C LEU A 240 2.22 -14.79 7.00
N ARG A 241 2.62 -14.84 5.74
CA ARG A 241 3.92 -14.38 5.26
C ARG A 241 4.17 -12.91 5.62
N ASP A 242 3.27 -12.02 5.19
CA ASP A 242 3.44 -10.59 5.40
C ASP A 242 3.31 -10.19 6.88
N ARG A 243 2.43 -10.86 7.63
CA ARG A 243 2.35 -10.68 9.08
C ARG A 243 3.62 -11.13 9.79
N GLY A 244 4.19 -12.26 9.37
CA GLY A 244 5.48 -12.75 9.87
C GLY A 244 6.60 -11.75 9.60
N LEU A 245 6.69 -11.19 8.38
CA LEU A 245 7.68 -10.17 8.03
C LEU A 245 7.55 -8.91 8.88
N ASN A 246 6.33 -8.40 9.06
CA ASN A 246 6.08 -7.22 9.91
C ASN A 246 6.39 -7.50 11.39
N HIS A 247 6.04 -8.69 11.89
CA HIS A 247 6.31 -9.07 13.27
C HIS A 247 7.81 -9.25 13.51
N THR A 248 8.54 -9.82 12.54
CA THR A 248 10.00 -9.92 12.57
C THR A 248 10.63 -8.53 12.64
N ARG A 249 10.22 -7.59 11.77
CA ARG A 249 10.68 -6.18 11.83
C ARG A 249 10.45 -5.56 13.20
N ALA A 250 9.25 -5.73 13.76
CA ALA A 250 8.90 -5.18 15.08
C ALA A 250 9.77 -5.79 16.19
N ALA A 251 10.02 -7.10 16.16
CA ALA A 251 10.87 -7.78 17.13
C ALA A 251 12.35 -7.36 17.00
N VAL A 252 12.88 -7.22 15.78
CA VAL A 252 14.25 -6.73 15.55
C VAL A 252 14.39 -5.27 16.04
N GLY A 253 13.39 -4.41 15.78
CA GLY A 253 13.37 -3.06 16.33
C GLY A 253 13.32 -3.04 17.86
N HIS A 254 12.57 -3.95 18.48
CA HIS A 254 12.55 -4.12 19.94
C HIS A 254 13.93 -4.50 20.48
N VAL A 255 14.59 -5.48 19.86
CA VAL A 255 15.95 -5.90 20.23
C VAL A 255 16.93 -4.75 20.16
N ARG A 256 16.92 -3.96 19.08
CA ARG A 256 17.73 -2.74 18.95
C ARG A 256 17.51 -1.81 20.14
N THR A 257 16.26 -1.46 20.45
CA THR A 257 15.95 -0.53 21.56
C THR A 257 16.43 -1.07 22.92
N ARG A 258 16.38 -2.39 23.13
CA ARG A 258 16.88 -3.00 24.37
C ARG A 258 18.40 -3.02 24.44
N LEU A 259 19.10 -3.19 23.32
CA LEU A 259 20.57 -3.13 23.26
C LEU A 259 21.11 -1.76 23.66
N ASP A 260 20.42 -0.66 23.35
CA ASP A 260 20.82 0.68 23.82
C ASP A 260 20.79 0.78 25.34
N GLY A 261 19.76 0.19 25.97
CA GLY A 261 19.67 0.12 27.43
C GLY A 261 20.84 -0.66 28.03
N VAL A 262 21.23 -1.78 27.41
CA VAL A 262 22.40 -2.56 27.86
C VAL A 262 23.70 -1.76 27.68
N ALA A 263 23.87 -1.09 26.54
CA ALA A 263 25.09 -0.33 26.27
C ALA A 263 25.27 0.86 27.23
N VAL A 264 24.17 1.49 27.66
CA VAL A 264 24.19 2.58 28.65
C VAL A 264 24.39 2.07 30.08
N ASP A 265 23.78 0.92 30.42
CA ASP A 265 23.84 0.36 31.77
C ASP A 265 25.02 -0.63 31.98
N ALA A 266 25.92 -0.77 31.01
CA ALA A 266 27.12 -1.62 31.12
C ALA A 266 28.17 -0.97 32.03
N HIS A 267 28.29 -1.45 33.27
CA HIS A 267 29.23 -0.91 34.27
C HIS A 267 30.33 -1.89 34.67
N GLU A 268 29.98 -3.17 34.79
CA GLU A 268 30.90 -4.24 35.21
C GLU A 268 30.85 -5.40 34.21
N PRO A 269 31.99 -6.08 33.99
CA PRO A 269 32.01 -7.27 33.17
C PRO A 269 31.01 -8.33 33.66
N ASP A 270 30.30 -8.94 32.71
CA ASP A 270 29.27 -9.93 32.95
C ASP A 270 29.36 -11.03 31.89
N ALA A 271 30.12 -12.08 32.20
CA ALA A 271 30.33 -13.21 31.30
C ALA A 271 29.02 -13.95 30.97
N ASP A 272 28.04 -13.99 31.88
CA ASP A 272 26.76 -14.68 31.65
C ASP A 272 25.86 -13.87 30.72
N ALA A 273 25.77 -12.55 30.93
CA ALA A 273 25.06 -11.68 30.01
C ALA A 273 25.75 -11.62 28.63
N ALA A 274 27.08 -11.52 28.59
CA ALA A 274 27.84 -11.55 27.36
C ALA A 274 27.63 -12.87 26.59
N ARG A 275 27.64 -14.01 27.29
CA ARG A 275 27.31 -15.32 26.69
C ARG A 275 25.91 -15.33 26.09
N LEU A 276 24.90 -14.85 26.81
CA LEU A 276 23.52 -14.82 26.29
C LEU A 276 23.40 -13.90 25.06
N LEU A 277 24.09 -12.75 25.04
CA LEU A 277 24.15 -11.87 23.87
C LEU A 277 24.90 -12.51 22.70
N ARG A 278 25.99 -13.27 22.93
CA ARG A 278 26.68 -14.02 21.86
C ARG A 278 25.76 -15.06 21.20
N VAL A 279 25.02 -15.82 22.00
CA VAL A 279 24.03 -16.80 21.49
C VAL A 279 22.87 -16.08 20.76
N SER A 280 22.45 -14.92 21.28
CA SER A 280 21.43 -14.07 20.63
C SER A 280 21.90 -13.55 19.26
N ALA A 281 23.14 -13.08 19.16
CA ALA A 281 23.77 -12.65 17.92
C ALA A 281 23.85 -13.79 16.89
N ALA A 282 24.29 -14.98 17.31
CA ALA A 282 24.26 -16.17 16.45
C ALA A 282 22.84 -16.47 15.96
N GLY A 283 21.84 -16.41 16.85
CA GLY A 283 20.43 -16.60 16.51
C GLY A 283 19.91 -15.63 15.45
N LEU A 284 20.34 -14.36 15.52
CA LEU A 284 20.01 -13.32 14.53
C LEU A 284 20.73 -13.54 13.19
N ARG A 285 22.01 -13.93 13.18
CA ARG A 285 22.75 -14.25 11.94
C ARG A 285 22.08 -15.36 11.14
N HIS A 286 21.72 -16.47 11.79
CA HIS A 286 20.96 -17.56 11.16
C HIS A 286 19.60 -17.07 10.62
N THR A 287 18.92 -16.18 11.34
CA THR A 287 17.66 -15.59 10.89
C THR A 287 17.84 -14.73 9.65
N ALA A 288 18.89 -13.92 9.60
CA ALA A 288 19.23 -13.11 8.44
C ALA A 288 19.53 -13.98 7.21
N GLU A 289 20.30 -15.05 7.37
CA GLU A 289 20.59 -16.01 6.29
C GLU A 289 19.33 -16.73 5.77
N ALA A 290 18.43 -17.15 6.67
CA ALA A 290 17.14 -17.72 6.31
C ALA A 290 16.26 -16.73 5.52
N LEU A 291 16.25 -15.46 5.92
CA LEU A 291 15.53 -14.40 5.22
C LEU A 291 16.13 -14.09 3.84
N ARG A 292 17.46 -14.06 3.69
CA ARG A 292 18.13 -13.86 2.39
C ARG A 292 17.86 -15.02 1.44
N SER A 293 18.12 -16.25 1.89
CA SER A 293 17.93 -17.46 1.09
C SER A 293 16.46 -17.75 0.79
N GLY A 294 15.54 -17.30 1.67
CA GLY A 294 14.14 -17.69 1.62
C GLY A 294 13.89 -19.14 2.06
N SER A 295 14.89 -19.81 2.65
CA SER A 295 14.81 -21.20 3.09
C SER A 295 14.50 -21.28 4.59
N PRO A 296 13.41 -21.96 5.01
CA PRO A 296 13.12 -22.16 6.42
C PRO A 296 14.06 -23.18 7.09
N ALA A 297 14.88 -23.92 6.33
CA ALA A 297 15.77 -24.93 6.89
C ALA A 297 16.85 -24.33 7.81
N LEU A 298 17.32 -23.11 7.51
CA LEU A 298 18.38 -22.42 8.27
C LEU A 298 17.91 -21.85 9.60
N THR A 299 16.59 -21.84 9.86
CA THR A 299 16.01 -21.43 11.15
C THR A 299 15.68 -22.60 12.07
N ARG A 300 15.96 -23.84 11.63
CA ARG A 300 15.78 -25.06 12.45
C ARG A 300 16.95 -25.33 13.42
N ALA A 301 18.04 -24.56 13.32
CA ALA A 301 19.18 -24.68 14.22
C ALA A 301 18.82 -24.20 15.64
N ASP A 302 18.68 -25.21 16.51
CA ASP A 302 18.80 -25.30 17.97
C ASP A 302 18.02 -24.39 18.93
N ASP A 303 17.53 -25.06 19.98
CA ASP A 303 17.01 -24.49 21.22
C ASP A 303 18.11 -23.86 22.10
N GLU A 304 19.36 -23.74 21.61
CA GLU A 304 20.50 -23.17 22.34
C GLU A 304 20.20 -21.80 22.95
N LEU A 305 19.50 -20.91 22.23
CA LEU A 305 19.09 -19.62 22.78
C LEU A 305 18.03 -19.74 23.88
N ALA A 306 17.10 -20.69 23.75
CA ALA A 306 16.10 -20.95 24.78
C ALA A 306 16.75 -21.54 26.03
N ASP A 307 17.68 -22.48 25.86
CA ASP A 307 18.45 -23.09 26.95
C ASP A 307 19.37 -22.08 27.64
N ALA A 308 20.06 -21.23 26.86
CA ALA A 308 20.89 -20.15 27.39
C ALA A 308 20.05 -19.12 28.18
N LEU A 309 18.83 -18.83 27.71
CA LEU A 309 17.90 -17.95 28.43
C LEU A 309 17.44 -18.57 29.75
N VAL A 310 17.13 -19.87 29.78
CA VAL A 310 16.77 -20.60 31.02
C VAL A 310 17.95 -20.63 32.00
N ALA A 311 19.17 -20.90 31.52
CA ALA A 311 20.37 -20.86 32.34
C ALA A 311 20.60 -19.47 32.93
N PHE A 312 20.48 -18.42 32.12
CA PHE A 312 20.60 -17.03 32.56
C PHE A 312 19.52 -16.64 33.59
N ASP A 313 18.26 -17.04 33.37
CA ASP A 313 17.17 -16.78 34.32
C ASP A 313 17.38 -17.51 35.66
N THR A 314 17.89 -18.75 35.62
CA THR A 314 18.24 -19.52 36.83
C THR A 314 19.33 -18.82 37.64
N ASP A 315 20.34 -18.33 36.94
CA ASP A 315 21.48 -17.66 37.55
C ASP A 315 21.13 -16.26 38.09
N ARG A 316 20.34 -15.49 37.33
CA ARG A 316 19.72 -14.23 37.77
C ARG A 316 18.86 -14.42 39.03
N ALA A 317 18.10 -15.51 39.11
CA ALA A 317 17.30 -15.82 40.30
C ALA A 317 18.17 -16.07 41.54
N ARG A 318 19.33 -16.73 41.39
CA ARG A 318 20.31 -16.88 42.48
C ARG A 318 20.93 -15.54 42.89
N ARG A 319 21.21 -14.64 41.95
CA ARG A 319 21.74 -13.30 42.27
C ARG A 319 20.74 -12.42 43.02
N LEU A 320 19.45 -12.54 42.72
CA LEU A 320 18.40 -11.75 43.37
C LEU A 320 18.36 -11.91 44.90
N THR A 321 18.77 -13.07 45.43
CA THR A 321 18.84 -13.29 46.88
C THR A 321 19.96 -12.51 47.56
N GLY A 322 20.95 -12.03 46.79
CA GLY A 322 22.10 -11.29 47.29
C GLY A 322 21.94 -9.75 47.28
N ALA A 323 20.74 -9.22 47.01
CA ALA A 323 20.47 -7.78 46.90
C ALA A 323 21.40 -7.05 45.90
N PRO A 324 21.39 -7.43 44.60
CA PRO A 324 22.28 -6.85 43.59
C PRO A 324 21.99 -5.36 43.36
N ALA A 325 23.00 -4.64 42.87
CA ALA A 325 22.87 -3.22 42.53
C ALA A 325 21.74 -2.98 41.50
N PRO A 326 20.98 -1.87 41.60
CA PRO A 326 19.90 -1.54 40.67
C PRO A 326 20.33 -1.50 39.20
N GLU A 327 21.56 -1.07 38.92
CA GLU A 327 22.19 -1.06 37.59
C GLU A 327 22.25 -2.46 37.01
N ARG A 328 22.71 -3.44 37.81
CA ARG A 328 22.82 -4.83 37.39
C ARG A 328 21.44 -5.45 37.12
N LEU A 329 20.44 -5.10 37.92
CA LEU A 329 19.05 -5.54 37.67
C LEU A 329 18.48 -4.98 36.37
N ARG A 330 18.80 -3.73 36.04
CA ARG A 330 18.40 -3.10 34.77
C ARG A 330 19.09 -3.75 33.58
N GLN A 331 20.41 -3.99 33.68
CA GLN A 331 21.18 -4.72 32.68
C GLN A 331 20.61 -6.12 32.45
N ASP A 332 20.45 -6.93 33.51
CA ASP A 332 19.94 -8.30 33.41
C ASP A 332 18.54 -8.33 32.78
N ALA A 333 17.66 -7.38 33.13
CA ALA A 333 16.33 -7.27 32.55
C ALA A 333 16.39 -6.89 31.05
N ALA A 334 17.29 -5.99 30.66
CA ALA A 334 17.47 -5.58 29.27
C ALA A 334 18.07 -6.71 28.42
N VAL A 335 19.08 -7.42 28.92
CA VAL A 335 19.71 -8.58 28.27
C VAL A 335 18.71 -9.72 28.09
N ARG A 336 17.92 -10.03 29.13
CA ARG A 336 16.82 -11.00 29.03
C ARG A 336 15.80 -10.60 27.97
N ALA A 337 15.43 -9.32 27.90
CA ALA A 337 14.49 -8.80 26.90
C ALA A 337 15.06 -8.86 25.47
N VAL A 338 16.38 -8.69 25.30
CA VAL A 338 17.06 -8.93 24.01
C VAL A 338 16.88 -10.37 23.58
N ALA A 339 17.25 -11.34 24.43
CA ALA A 339 17.16 -12.76 24.11
C ALA A 339 15.71 -13.19 23.78
N GLU A 340 14.74 -12.72 24.56
CA GLU A 340 13.31 -12.99 24.33
C GLU A 340 12.82 -12.36 23.01
N GLY A 341 13.26 -11.13 22.71
CA GLY A 341 13.02 -10.46 21.43
C GLY A 341 13.59 -11.21 20.24
N VAL A 342 14.79 -11.80 20.37
CA VAL A 342 15.42 -12.63 19.33
C VAL A 342 14.64 -13.93 19.11
N LEU A 343 14.15 -14.58 20.17
CA LEU A 343 13.27 -15.76 20.03
C LEU A 343 11.97 -15.41 19.27
N VAL A 344 11.37 -14.26 19.54
CA VAL A 344 10.19 -13.77 18.82
C VAL A 344 10.52 -13.46 17.36
N ALA A 345 11.65 -12.78 17.09
CA ALA A 345 12.09 -12.47 15.72
C ALA A 345 12.32 -13.74 14.90
N ARG A 346 13.00 -14.74 15.48
CA ARG A 346 13.24 -16.06 14.87
C ARG A 346 11.93 -16.76 14.51
N GLN A 347 11.00 -16.85 15.46
CA GLN A 347 9.71 -17.50 15.20
C GLN A 347 8.86 -16.74 14.17
N ALA A 348 8.87 -15.40 14.20
CA ALA A 348 8.18 -14.57 13.23
C ALA A 348 8.74 -14.78 11.81
N ALA A 349 10.07 -14.88 11.67
CA ALA A 349 10.74 -15.15 10.40
C ALA A 349 10.41 -16.55 9.89
N ARG A 350 10.36 -17.57 10.76
CA ARG A 350 9.91 -18.93 10.41
C ARG A 350 8.50 -18.93 9.82
N ILE A 351 7.56 -18.23 10.47
CA ILE A 351 6.18 -18.07 9.94
C ILE A 351 6.21 -17.34 8.59
N ALA A 352 7.04 -16.31 8.45
CA ALA A 352 7.19 -15.55 7.20
C ALA A 352 7.67 -16.44 6.03
N LEU A 353 8.52 -17.42 6.33
CA LEU A 353 9.09 -18.38 5.37
C LEU A 353 8.21 -19.62 5.16
N GLY A 354 7.04 -19.69 5.83
CA GLY A 354 6.07 -20.77 5.66
C GLY A 354 6.33 -22.00 6.54
N ASP A 355 7.17 -21.90 7.56
CA ASP A 355 7.38 -22.95 8.54
C ASP A 355 6.26 -22.97 9.61
N ARG A 356 6.16 -24.08 10.35
CA ARG A 356 5.09 -24.28 11.35
C ARG A 356 5.34 -23.46 12.62
N LEU A 357 4.24 -23.06 13.27
CA LEU A 357 4.28 -22.48 14.62
C LEU A 357 4.72 -23.55 15.62
N ASP A 358 5.81 -23.26 16.30
CA ASP A 358 6.37 -24.08 17.38
C ASP A 358 5.39 -24.21 18.55
N ALA A 359 5.37 -25.38 19.19
CA ALA A 359 4.43 -25.75 20.24
C ALA A 359 4.46 -24.77 21.42
N ARG A 360 5.65 -24.26 21.80
CA ARG A 360 5.82 -23.29 22.90
C ARG A 360 4.98 -22.02 22.74
N TRP A 361 4.65 -21.65 21.50
CA TRP A 361 3.91 -20.43 21.16
C TRP A 361 2.43 -20.66 20.86
N ARG A 362 1.94 -21.91 20.89
CA ARG A 362 0.53 -22.25 20.62
C ARG A 362 -0.35 -21.91 21.81
N ARG A 363 -0.65 -20.62 21.97
CA ARG A 363 -1.59 -20.11 22.98
C ARG A 363 -2.60 -19.18 22.32
N THR A 364 -3.87 -19.26 22.72
CA THR A 364 -4.99 -18.50 22.11
C THR A 364 -4.82 -16.99 22.19
N ALA A 365 -4.03 -16.50 23.16
CA ALA A 365 -3.65 -15.10 23.34
C ALA A 365 -2.12 -14.86 23.21
N GLY A 366 -1.39 -15.77 22.55
CA GLY A 366 0.05 -15.64 22.36
C GLY A 366 0.45 -14.58 21.32
N PRO A 367 1.74 -14.19 21.26
CA PRO A 367 2.25 -13.18 20.32
C PRO A 367 2.04 -13.55 18.84
N PHE A 368 1.82 -14.86 18.57
CA PHE A 368 1.56 -15.41 17.24
C PHE A 368 0.12 -15.89 17.05
N ALA A 369 -0.86 -15.32 17.75
CA ALA A 369 -2.28 -15.66 17.58
C ALA A 369 -2.77 -15.51 16.12
N TYR A 370 -2.04 -14.76 15.28
CA TYR A 370 -2.35 -14.69 13.86
C TYR A 370 -2.02 -15.97 13.07
N ALA A 371 -1.11 -16.81 13.56
CA ALA A 371 -0.67 -18.05 12.92
C ALA A 371 -1.54 -19.26 13.28
N THR A 372 -2.38 -19.16 14.32
CA THR A 372 -3.28 -20.24 14.76
C THR A 372 -4.65 -20.21 14.09
N VAL A 373 -4.95 -19.18 13.30
CA VAL A 373 -6.26 -18.95 12.69
C VAL A 373 -6.11 -18.83 11.16
N PRO A 374 -7.04 -19.40 10.37
CA PRO A 374 -6.98 -19.31 8.91
C PRO A 374 -6.93 -17.86 8.39
N SER A 375 -6.20 -17.64 7.29
CA SER A 375 -6.05 -16.31 6.70
C SER A 375 -7.38 -15.69 6.26
N ALA A 376 -8.37 -16.49 5.86
CA ALA A 376 -9.71 -16.02 5.49
C ALA A 376 -10.45 -15.37 6.66
N VAL A 377 -10.36 -15.95 7.86
CA VAL A 377 -10.98 -15.39 9.08
C VAL A 377 -10.32 -14.06 9.44
N TRP A 378 -9.00 -13.96 9.30
CA TRP A 378 -8.28 -12.71 9.53
C TRP A 378 -8.59 -11.63 8.51
N TRP A 379 -8.78 -12.02 7.26
CA TRP A 379 -9.21 -11.14 6.19
C TRP A 379 -10.61 -10.58 6.51
N TRP A 380 -11.55 -11.44 6.91
CA TRP A 380 -12.89 -11.02 7.34
C TRP A 380 -12.85 -10.10 8.57
N ARG A 381 -12.04 -10.44 9.59
CA ARG A 381 -11.84 -9.59 10.77
C ARG A 381 -11.29 -8.21 10.41
N ARG A 382 -10.37 -8.12 9.45
CA ARG A 382 -9.87 -6.83 8.95
C ARG A 382 -10.99 -6.04 8.28
N LEU A 383 -11.77 -6.69 7.44
CA LEU A 383 -12.89 -6.07 6.75
C LEU A 383 -13.96 -5.57 7.72
N SER A 384 -14.30 -6.38 8.75
CA SER A 384 -15.30 -6.01 9.75
C SER A 384 -14.89 -4.82 10.61
N VAL A 385 -13.59 -4.59 10.81
CA VAL A 385 -13.11 -3.36 11.50
C VAL A 385 -13.47 -2.10 10.71
N HIS A 386 -13.58 -2.20 9.39
CA HIS A 386 -13.97 -1.10 8.52
C HIS A 386 -15.48 -0.97 8.34
N LEU A 387 -16.30 -1.87 8.89
CA LEU A 387 -17.78 -1.75 8.91
C LEU A 387 -18.22 -0.81 10.03
N THR A 388 -17.78 0.44 9.95
CA THR A 388 -18.18 1.51 10.87
C THR A 388 -18.39 2.79 10.07
N PRO A 389 -19.38 3.63 10.40
CA PRO A 389 -19.57 4.92 9.75
C PRO A 389 -18.34 5.84 9.87
N ARG A 390 -17.37 5.54 10.76
CA ARG A 390 -16.09 6.25 10.87
C ARG A 390 -15.07 5.87 9.79
N SER A 391 -15.24 4.72 9.14
CA SER A 391 -14.27 4.18 8.19
C SER A 391 -14.29 4.93 6.86
N VAL A 392 -13.15 5.52 6.50
CA VAL A 392 -12.93 6.16 5.19
C VAL A 392 -13.16 5.16 4.05
N LEU A 393 -12.70 3.91 4.19
CA LEU A 393 -12.84 2.89 3.16
C LEU A 393 -14.30 2.52 2.91
N LEU A 394 -15.12 2.45 3.96
CA LEU A 394 -16.56 2.19 3.82
C LEU A 394 -17.27 3.35 3.11
N ARG A 395 -17.00 4.59 3.55
CA ARG A 395 -17.56 5.81 2.94
C ARG A 395 -17.16 5.90 1.46
N ASN A 396 -15.90 5.63 1.13
CA ASN A 396 -15.41 5.67 -0.24
C ASN A 396 -16.06 4.57 -1.11
N ALA A 397 -16.17 3.35 -0.60
CA ALA A 397 -16.86 2.27 -1.32
C ALA A 397 -18.33 2.59 -1.58
N LEU A 398 -19.04 3.13 -0.59
CA LEU A 398 -20.44 3.56 -0.73
C LEU A 398 -20.56 4.71 -1.73
N ARG A 399 -19.66 5.69 -1.67
CA ARG A 399 -19.60 6.80 -2.63
C ARG A 399 -19.43 6.32 -4.06
N ILE A 400 -18.49 5.42 -4.31
CA ILE A 400 -18.29 4.83 -5.65
C ILE A 400 -19.56 4.11 -6.11
N ALA A 401 -20.17 3.30 -5.24
CA ALA A 401 -21.38 2.55 -5.54
C ALA A 401 -22.56 3.47 -5.89
N VAL A 402 -22.80 4.52 -5.10
CA VAL A 402 -23.85 5.51 -5.34
C VAL A 402 -23.58 6.28 -6.63
N ALA A 403 -22.36 6.79 -6.83
CA ALA A 403 -22.01 7.56 -8.02
C ALA A 403 -22.21 6.75 -9.31
N LEU A 404 -21.81 5.48 -9.28
CA LEU A 404 -22.02 4.56 -10.39
C LEU A 404 -23.51 4.30 -10.65
N ALA A 405 -24.28 3.98 -9.61
CA ALA A 405 -25.72 3.75 -9.73
C ALA A 405 -26.45 4.99 -10.29
N CYS A 406 -26.14 6.18 -9.77
CA CYS A 406 -26.65 7.45 -10.28
C CYS A 406 -26.26 7.66 -11.75
N ALA A 407 -25.00 7.39 -12.13
CA ALA A 407 -24.57 7.49 -13.52
C ALA A 407 -25.37 6.57 -14.44
N ARG A 408 -25.69 5.35 -14.00
CA ARG A 408 -26.52 4.43 -14.78
C ARG A 408 -27.97 4.92 -14.93
N LEU A 409 -28.56 5.46 -13.87
CA LEU A 409 -29.93 5.99 -13.88
C LEU A 409 -30.03 7.26 -14.73
N VAL A 410 -29.09 8.19 -14.59
CA VAL A 410 -29.06 9.43 -15.38
C VAL A 410 -28.84 9.12 -16.86
N ALA A 411 -27.93 8.21 -17.20
CA ALA A 411 -27.71 7.81 -18.58
C ALA A 411 -28.94 7.15 -19.23
N GLY A 412 -29.67 6.33 -18.46
CA GLY A 412 -30.93 5.72 -18.89
C GLY A 412 -32.06 6.74 -19.06
N ALA A 413 -32.28 7.60 -18.06
CA ALA A 413 -33.31 8.63 -18.07
C ALA A 413 -33.15 9.64 -19.22
N LEU A 414 -31.90 10.00 -19.53
CA LEU A 414 -31.57 10.88 -20.66
C LEU A 414 -31.48 10.13 -21.99
N SER A 415 -31.68 8.80 -22.00
CA SER A 415 -31.55 7.93 -23.17
C SER A 415 -30.24 8.16 -23.93
N LEU A 416 -29.13 8.36 -23.19
CA LEU A 416 -27.85 8.72 -23.78
C LEU A 416 -27.30 7.57 -24.63
N PRO A 417 -27.01 7.81 -25.92
CA PRO A 417 -26.27 6.83 -26.72
C PRO A 417 -24.92 6.55 -26.08
N HIS A 418 -24.52 5.28 -26.06
CA HIS A 418 -23.25 4.85 -25.47
C HIS A 418 -23.08 5.24 -24.00
N GLY A 419 -24.17 5.25 -23.21
CA GLY A 419 -24.19 5.70 -21.81
C GLY A 419 -23.17 5.04 -20.86
N PHE A 420 -22.57 3.91 -21.24
CA PHE A 420 -21.43 3.32 -20.51
C PHE A 420 -20.23 4.29 -20.44
N TRP A 421 -20.10 5.22 -21.39
CA TRP A 421 -19.10 6.30 -21.36
C TRP A 421 -19.27 7.26 -20.19
N VAL A 422 -20.51 7.51 -19.74
CA VAL A 422 -20.77 8.27 -18.50
C VAL A 422 -20.08 7.59 -17.33
N LEU A 423 -20.23 6.27 -17.18
CA LEU A 423 -19.66 5.54 -16.05
C LEU A 423 -18.13 5.50 -16.12
N LEU A 424 -17.56 5.33 -17.30
CA LEU A 424 -16.11 5.44 -17.50
C LEU A 424 -15.59 6.80 -17.08
N ALA A 425 -16.30 7.87 -17.45
CA ALA A 425 -15.94 9.23 -17.06
C ALA A 425 -16.11 9.45 -15.55
N THR A 426 -17.21 9.00 -14.94
CA THR A 426 -17.43 9.06 -13.50
C THR A 426 -16.30 8.37 -12.73
N LEU A 427 -15.95 7.14 -13.10
CA LEU A 427 -14.85 6.40 -12.46
C LEU A 427 -13.49 7.08 -12.67
N SER A 428 -13.22 7.57 -13.88
CA SER A 428 -11.94 8.17 -14.22
C SER A 428 -11.73 9.55 -13.58
N LEU A 429 -12.80 10.33 -13.40
CA LEU A 429 -12.75 11.73 -12.98
C LEU A 429 -13.12 11.96 -11.52
N MET A 430 -13.80 11.01 -10.87
CA MET A 430 -14.06 11.10 -9.45
C MET A 430 -12.74 11.14 -8.66
N ARG A 431 -12.63 12.11 -7.76
CA ARG A 431 -11.50 12.28 -6.83
C ARG A 431 -12.03 12.35 -5.41
N THR A 432 -11.17 12.11 -4.43
CA THR A 432 -11.53 12.03 -3.00
C THR A 432 -11.66 13.41 -2.35
N SER A 433 -11.05 14.44 -2.95
CA SER A 433 -11.15 15.83 -2.53
C SER A 433 -11.74 16.75 -3.62
N ALA A 434 -12.35 17.86 -3.19
CA ALA A 434 -12.88 18.90 -4.08
C ALA A 434 -11.78 19.61 -4.89
N ALA A 435 -10.61 19.85 -4.28
CA ALA A 435 -9.47 20.47 -4.94
C ALA A 435 -8.92 19.59 -6.07
N ASP A 436 -8.75 18.29 -5.80
CA ASP A 436 -8.30 17.33 -6.81
C ASP A 436 -9.32 17.15 -7.92
N THR A 437 -10.61 17.18 -7.56
CA THR A 437 -11.71 17.16 -8.52
C THR A 437 -11.59 18.34 -9.48
N ARG A 438 -11.44 19.57 -8.98
CA ARG A 438 -11.27 20.76 -9.82
C ARG A 438 -10.02 20.69 -10.69
N ALA A 439 -8.90 20.26 -10.11
CA ALA A 439 -7.63 20.12 -10.83
C ALA A 439 -7.67 19.06 -11.94
N ALA A 440 -8.51 18.03 -11.80
CA ALA A 440 -8.66 16.96 -12.79
C ALA A 440 -9.73 17.24 -13.84
N LEU A 441 -10.85 17.86 -13.49
CA LEU A 441 -12.01 18.03 -14.38
C LEU A 441 -11.72 18.96 -15.56
N LEU A 442 -11.14 20.14 -15.33
CA LEU A 442 -10.89 21.09 -16.41
C LEU A 442 -9.93 20.52 -17.47
N PRO A 443 -8.76 19.95 -17.09
CA PRO A 443 -7.90 19.28 -18.06
C PRO A 443 -8.58 18.11 -18.74
N ALA A 444 -9.41 17.33 -18.03
CA ALA A 444 -10.12 16.20 -18.62
C ALA A 444 -11.13 16.60 -19.69
N PHE A 445 -11.90 17.67 -19.45
CA PHE A 445 -12.84 18.20 -20.43
C PHE A 445 -12.11 18.77 -21.64
N ALA A 446 -11.04 19.55 -21.42
CA ALA A 446 -10.20 20.07 -22.49
C ALA A 446 -9.57 18.93 -23.32
N GLY A 447 -9.09 17.88 -22.66
CA GLY A 447 -8.52 16.71 -23.30
C GLY A 447 -9.53 15.92 -24.12
N THR A 448 -10.75 15.75 -23.60
CA THR A 448 -11.83 15.08 -24.33
C THR A 448 -12.26 15.90 -25.54
N ALA A 449 -12.39 17.22 -25.40
CA ALA A 449 -12.71 18.11 -26.51
C ALA A 449 -11.62 18.04 -27.60
N LEU A 450 -10.35 18.11 -27.20
CA LEU A 450 -9.22 17.96 -28.14
C LEU A 450 -9.24 16.59 -28.84
N GLY A 451 -9.42 15.52 -28.08
CA GLY A 451 -9.52 14.16 -28.64
C GLY A 451 -10.71 14.01 -29.58
N ALA A 452 -11.84 14.63 -29.27
CA ALA A 452 -13.02 14.64 -30.13
C ALA A 452 -12.77 15.41 -31.43
N LEU A 453 -12.18 16.60 -31.37
CA LEU A 453 -11.81 17.40 -32.54
C LEU A 453 -10.86 16.64 -33.48
N VAL A 454 -9.81 16.03 -32.92
CA VAL A 454 -8.86 15.21 -33.68
C VAL A 454 -9.55 14.00 -34.29
N SER A 455 -10.47 13.37 -33.55
CA SER A 455 -11.23 12.22 -34.04
C SER A 455 -12.17 12.59 -35.17
N VAL A 456 -12.88 13.73 -35.10
CA VAL A 456 -13.71 14.23 -36.22
C VAL A 456 -12.86 14.42 -37.47
N GLY A 457 -11.72 15.12 -37.37
CA GLY A 457 -10.82 15.30 -38.51
C GLY A 457 -10.29 13.99 -39.08
N LEU A 458 -9.97 13.01 -38.22
CA LEU A 458 -9.56 11.67 -38.64
C LEU A 458 -10.68 10.92 -39.37
N LEU A 459 -11.91 10.95 -38.85
CA LEU A 459 -13.06 10.25 -39.43
C LEU A 459 -13.43 10.83 -40.80
N GLU A 460 -13.42 12.16 -40.95
CA GLU A 460 -13.65 12.85 -42.22
C GLU A 460 -12.55 12.55 -43.25
N ALA A 461 -11.28 12.56 -42.83
CA ALA A 461 -10.15 12.32 -43.73
C ALA A 461 -10.05 10.85 -44.20
N VAL A 462 -10.38 9.90 -43.33
CA VAL A 462 -10.22 8.46 -43.61
C VAL A 462 -11.47 7.83 -44.22
N GLY A 463 -12.67 8.26 -43.81
CA GLY A 463 -13.94 7.72 -44.28
C GLY A 463 -14.17 6.25 -43.88
N GLN A 464 -14.92 5.50 -44.71
CA GLN A 464 -15.28 4.09 -44.48
C GLN A 464 -14.14 3.11 -44.81
N ARG A 465 -12.96 3.30 -44.21
CA ARG A 465 -11.78 2.44 -44.45
C ARG A 465 -11.36 1.72 -43.15
N PRO A 466 -12.05 0.64 -42.75
CA PRO A 466 -11.80 -0.06 -41.48
C PRO A 466 -10.34 -0.50 -41.31
N LEU A 467 -9.66 -0.86 -42.40
CA LEU A 467 -8.25 -1.25 -42.38
C LEU A 467 -7.33 -0.11 -41.93
N VAL A 468 -7.64 1.15 -42.26
CA VAL A 468 -6.83 2.30 -41.82
C VAL A 468 -6.93 2.46 -40.30
N TYR A 469 -8.13 2.33 -39.74
CA TYR A 469 -8.32 2.36 -38.29
C TYR A 469 -7.64 1.16 -37.58
N ALA A 470 -7.67 -0.03 -38.20
CA ALA A 470 -6.97 -1.19 -37.68
C ALA A 470 -5.44 -0.98 -37.63
N LEU A 471 -4.85 -0.39 -38.67
CA LEU A 471 -3.42 -0.05 -38.70
C LEU A 471 -3.05 1.10 -37.75
N LEU A 472 -3.96 2.05 -37.54
CA LEU A 472 -3.76 3.19 -36.65
C LEU A 472 -3.89 2.81 -35.16
N THR A 473 -4.73 1.84 -34.82
CA THR A 473 -4.97 1.38 -33.45
C THR A 473 -3.69 1.05 -32.67
N PRO A 474 -2.77 0.19 -33.15
CA PRO A 474 -1.54 -0.10 -32.42
C PRO A 474 -0.66 1.14 -32.24
N VAL A 475 -0.67 2.07 -33.19
CA VAL A 475 0.08 3.34 -33.11
C VAL A 475 -0.51 4.24 -32.02
N VAL A 476 -1.83 4.41 -31.99
CA VAL A 476 -2.54 5.19 -30.97
C VAL A 476 -2.34 4.58 -29.59
N PHE A 477 -2.39 3.26 -29.46
CA PHE A 477 -2.18 2.58 -28.19
C PHE A 477 -0.74 2.75 -27.71
N LEU A 478 0.25 2.53 -28.58
CA LEU A 478 1.65 2.59 -28.22
C LEU A 478 2.08 4.01 -27.84
N LEU A 479 1.82 4.98 -28.71
CA LEU A 479 2.21 6.38 -28.49
C LEU A 479 1.35 7.02 -27.41
N GLY A 480 0.04 6.78 -27.46
CA GLY A 480 -0.92 7.37 -26.56
C GLY A 480 -0.76 6.86 -25.13
N PHE A 481 -0.82 5.54 -24.90
CA PHE A 481 -0.68 5.01 -23.53
C PHE A 481 0.76 5.08 -23.01
N GLY A 482 1.75 5.22 -23.88
CA GLY A 482 3.13 5.50 -23.48
C GLY A 482 3.29 6.92 -22.93
N PHE A 483 2.74 7.92 -23.62
CA PHE A 483 2.92 9.34 -23.30
C PHE A 483 1.89 9.88 -22.30
N ALA A 484 0.60 9.57 -22.50
CA ALA A 484 -0.49 10.26 -21.84
C ALA A 484 -0.52 10.14 -20.30
N PRO A 485 -0.20 8.97 -19.68
CA PRO A 485 -0.15 8.87 -18.22
C PRO A 485 0.91 9.77 -17.58
N VAL A 486 1.99 10.06 -18.31
CA VAL A 486 3.10 10.91 -17.86
C VAL A 486 2.80 12.39 -18.10
N ALA A 487 2.12 12.69 -19.21
CA ALA A 487 1.80 14.06 -19.60
C ALA A 487 0.60 14.67 -18.83
N GLY A 488 -0.24 13.82 -18.23
CA GLY A 488 -1.30 14.24 -17.29
C GLY A 488 -2.74 13.96 -17.77
N PRO A 489 -3.75 14.43 -17.00
CA PRO A 489 -5.15 14.05 -17.21
C PRO A 489 -5.73 14.47 -18.56
N MET A 490 -5.33 15.63 -19.08
CA MET A 490 -5.76 16.13 -20.39
C MET A 490 -5.38 15.15 -21.51
N TRP A 491 -4.09 14.80 -21.60
CA TRP A 491 -3.59 13.88 -22.61
C TRP A 491 -4.19 12.48 -22.44
N THR A 492 -4.42 12.04 -21.20
CA THR A 492 -5.08 10.76 -20.92
C THR A 492 -6.50 10.72 -21.50
N GLN A 493 -7.30 11.77 -21.31
CA GLN A 493 -8.64 11.84 -21.89
C GLN A 493 -8.65 11.97 -23.41
N ALA A 494 -7.71 12.72 -23.98
CA ALA A 494 -7.56 12.86 -25.42
C ALA A 494 -7.27 11.51 -26.08
N VAL A 495 -6.28 10.78 -25.57
CA VAL A 495 -5.90 9.45 -26.07
C VAL A 495 -6.99 8.42 -25.84
N MET A 496 -7.67 8.44 -24.69
CA MET A 496 -8.80 7.53 -24.44
C MET A 496 -9.96 7.77 -25.42
N THR A 497 -10.24 9.04 -25.73
CA THR A 497 -11.24 9.39 -26.75
C THR A 497 -10.81 8.86 -28.11
N LEU A 498 -9.58 9.15 -28.55
CA LEU A 498 -9.06 8.67 -29.82
C LEU A 498 -9.06 7.13 -29.92
N THR A 499 -8.71 6.45 -28.82
CA THR A 499 -8.73 4.98 -28.68
C THR A 499 -10.12 4.42 -28.98
N PHE A 500 -11.17 4.98 -28.39
CA PHE A 500 -12.52 4.51 -28.69
C PHE A 500 -12.91 4.79 -30.13
N MET A 501 -12.51 5.93 -30.70
CA MET A 501 -12.86 6.27 -32.08
C MET A 501 -12.19 5.35 -33.10
N VAL A 502 -10.91 5.02 -32.93
CA VAL A 502 -10.23 4.05 -33.82
C VAL A 502 -10.73 2.62 -33.63
N LEU A 503 -11.21 2.24 -32.44
CA LEU A 503 -11.83 0.93 -32.23
C LEU A 503 -13.23 0.85 -32.85
N PHE A 504 -14.08 1.85 -32.61
CA PHE A 504 -15.45 1.86 -33.15
C PHE A 504 -15.47 2.06 -34.66
N GLY A 505 -14.56 2.87 -35.22
CA GLY A 505 -14.40 3.04 -36.66
C GLY A 505 -14.06 1.76 -37.44
N GLN A 506 -13.63 0.69 -36.75
CA GLN A 506 -13.43 -0.65 -37.34
C GLN A 506 -14.72 -1.48 -37.43
N VAL A 507 -15.74 -1.15 -36.64
CA VAL A 507 -16.96 -1.95 -36.48
C VAL A 507 -18.14 -1.28 -37.19
N ALA A 508 -18.28 0.03 -37.04
CA ALA A 508 -19.32 0.83 -37.66
C ALA A 508 -18.74 2.17 -38.12
N TYR A 509 -19.30 2.74 -39.19
CA TYR A 509 -18.92 4.08 -39.62
C TYR A 509 -19.46 5.11 -38.63
N PRO A 510 -18.59 5.80 -37.85
CA PRO A 510 -19.06 6.80 -36.92
C PRO A 510 -19.25 8.12 -37.66
N GLY A 511 -20.41 8.74 -37.52
CA GLY A 511 -20.59 10.13 -37.90
C GLY A 511 -19.81 11.07 -36.97
N TRP A 512 -19.79 12.36 -37.33
CA TRP A 512 -19.24 13.43 -36.50
C TRP A 512 -19.94 13.58 -35.14
N ASP A 513 -21.13 12.99 -35.01
CA ASP A 513 -21.94 12.94 -33.79
C ASP A 513 -21.29 12.05 -32.71
N LEU A 514 -20.59 10.98 -33.07
CA LEU A 514 -20.02 10.05 -32.09
C LEU A 514 -18.95 10.70 -31.19
N PRO A 515 -17.96 11.45 -31.71
CA PRO A 515 -17.04 12.24 -30.89
C PRO A 515 -17.73 13.31 -30.04
N ALA A 516 -18.78 13.95 -30.56
CA ALA A 516 -19.54 14.95 -29.81
C ALA A 516 -20.31 14.31 -28.64
N LEU A 517 -20.96 13.17 -28.87
CA LEU A 517 -21.62 12.37 -27.83
C LEU A 517 -20.62 11.92 -26.77
N ARG A 518 -19.39 11.56 -27.15
CA ARG A 518 -18.33 11.24 -26.19
C ARG A 518 -18.02 12.41 -25.26
N PHE A 519 -17.93 13.63 -25.80
CA PHE A 519 -17.72 14.82 -24.98
C PHE A 519 -18.86 15.04 -23.99
N VAL A 520 -20.12 14.96 -24.45
CA VAL A 520 -21.31 15.09 -23.59
C VAL A 520 -21.31 14.04 -22.47
N ASN A 521 -21.07 12.77 -22.80
CA ASN A 521 -20.99 11.69 -21.82
C ASN A 521 -19.90 11.95 -20.75
N VAL A 522 -18.75 12.48 -21.16
CA VAL A 522 -17.65 12.80 -20.24
C VAL A 522 -18.00 13.96 -19.33
N VAL A 523 -18.67 15.00 -19.84
CA VAL A 523 -19.15 16.12 -19.02
C VAL A 523 -20.16 15.63 -17.99
N VAL A 524 -21.16 14.85 -18.41
CA VAL A 524 -22.17 14.28 -17.50
C VAL A 524 -21.51 13.41 -16.42
N GLY A 525 -20.62 12.49 -16.82
CA GLY A 525 -19.92 11.63 -15.86
C GLY A 525 -18.99 12.42 -14.93
N GLY A 526 -18.32 13.45 -15.44
CA GLY A 526 -17.51 14.38 -14.64
C GLY A 526 -18.33 15.13 -13.61
N LEU A 527 -19.52 15.62 -13.96
CA LEU A 527 -20.44 16.29 -13.04
C LEU A 527 -20.96 15.34 -11.95
N ILE A 528 -21.33 14.11 -12.31
CA ILE A 528 -21.76 13.09 -11.33
C ILE A 528 -20.61 12.74 -10.38
N GLY A 529 -19.41 12.53 -10.92
CA GLY A 529 -18.20 12.28 -10.12
C GLY A 529 -17.87 13.45 -9.18
N ALA A 530 -18.06 14.69 -9.65
CA ALA A 530 -17.87 15.89 -8.84
C ALA A 530 -18.90 16.00 -7.70
N ALA A 531 -20.18 15.77 -8.00
CA ALA A 531 -21.24 15.78 -7.01
C ALA A 531 -20.99 14.71 -5.93
N ALA A 532 -20.62 13.50 -6.34
CA ALA A 532 -20.28 12.42 -5.42
C ALA A 532 -19.04 12.75 -4.56
N ALA A 533 -18.03 13.42 -5.12
CA ALA A 533 -16.87 13.89 -4.38
C ALA A 533 -17.24 14.94 -3.31
N LEU A 534 -18.06 15.93 -3.68
CA LEU A 534 -18.47 17.03 -2.80
C LEU A 534 -19.38 16.56 -1.65
N LEU A 535 -20.32 15.64 -1.92
CA LEU A 535 -21.28 15.14 -0.92
C LEU A 535 -20.61 14.25 0.13
N ALA A 536 -19.56 13.52 -0.23
CA ALA A 536 -18.91 12.59 0.69
C ALA A 536 -17.88 13.25 1.62
N TRP A 537 -17.16 14.29 1.16
CA TRP A 537 -16.11 14.94 1.97
C TRP A 537 -15.80 16.40 1.57
N PRO A 538 -16.54 17.39 2.11
CA PRO A 538 -16.21 18.79 1.86
C PRO A 538 -14.87 19.22 2.48
N ARG A 539 -14.35 18.50 3.49
CA ARG A 539 -13.13 18.87 4.25
C ARG A 539 -11.87 18.03 3.95
N GLY A 540 -11.90 17.11 2.98
CA GLY A 540 -10.78 16.19 2.64
C GLY A 540 -10.35 15.21 3.75
N ALA A 541 -9.40 14.31 3.45
CA ALA A 541 -8.94 13.28 4.38
C ALA A 541 -8.15 13.83 5.59
N TYR A 542 -7.63 15.06 5.50
CA TYR A 542 -6.80 15.68 6.55
C TYR A 542 -7.53 15.84 7.90
N GLY A 543 -8.78 16.33 7.89
CA GLY A 543 -9.56 16.51 9.11
C GLY A 543 -9.83 15.18 9.83
N GLN A 544 -10.17 14.15 9.06
CA GLN A 544 -10.42 12.81 9.59
C GLN A 544 -9.15 12.16 10.12
N LEU A 545 -7.99 12.40 9.48
CA LEU A 545 -6.72 11.86 9.95
C LEU A 545 -6.38 12.37 11.35
N ARG A 546 -6.60 13.66 11.60
CA ARG A 546 -6.39 14.26 12.93
C ARG A 546 -7.27 13.59 13.98
N ASP A 547 -8.55 13.39 13.68
CA ASP A 547 -9.50 12.78 14.62
C ASP A 547 -9.16 11.30 14.89
N ASP A 548 -8.83 10.52 13.85
CA ASP A 548 -8.50 9.10 13.98
C ASP A 548 -7.17 8.89 14.72
N ILE A 549 -6.16 9.73 14.50
CA ILE A 549 -4.91 9.71 15.27
C ILE A 549 -5.20 10.09 16.74
N GLY A 550 -6.02 11.10 16.99
CA GLY A 550 -6.43 11.49 18.34
C GLY A 550 -7.08 10.33 19.10
N GLU A 551 -8.06 9.66 18.48
CA GLU A 551 -8.71 8.48 19.04
C GLU A 551 -7.71 7.34 19.27
N PHE A 552 -6.79 7.09 18.33
CA PHE A 552 -5.74 6.07 18.49
C PHE A 552 -4.85 6.35 19.71
N LEU A 553 -4.41 7.60 19.92
CA LEU A 553 -3.61 7.98 21.07
C LEU A 553 -4.38 7.81 22.39
N VAL A 554 -5.64 8.27 22.45
CA VAL A 554 -6.50 8.13 23.64
C VAL A 554 -6.73 6.65 23.99
N ARG A 555 -7.05 5.81 22.99
CA ARG A 555 -7.24 4.36 23.20
C ARG A 555 -5.96 3.66 23.58
N SER A 556 -4.82 4.09 23.05
CA SER A 556 -3.51 3.56 23.44
C SER A 556 -3.17 3.90 24.88
N ALA A 557 -3.41 5.14 25.33
CA ALA A 557 -3.24 5.53 26.72
C ALA A 557 -4.14 4.74 27.69
N ALA A 558 -5.40 4.50 27.31
CA ALA A 558 -6.30 3.63 28.06
C ALA A 558 -5.77 2.18 28.10
N GLY A 559 -5.28 1.66 26.98
CA GLY A 559 -4.65 0.34 26.89
C GLY A 559 -3.43 0.21 27.79
N CYS A 560 -2.52 1.19 27.80
CA CYS A 560 -1.35 1.21 28.69
C CYS A 560 -1.76 1.19 30.16
N ARG A 561 -2.76 1.98 30.57
CA ARG A 561 -3.28 1.96 31.94
C ARG A 561 -3.89 0.61 32.32
N ALA A 562 -4.64 0.00 31.41
CA ALA A 562 -5.24 -1.32 31.64
C ALA A 562 -4.17 -2.43 31.75
N VAL A 563 -3.14 -2.39 30.92
CA VAL A 563 -2.00 -3.32 31.01
C VAL A 563 -1.23 -3.11 32.30
N ALA A 564 -0.92 -1.87 32.68
CA ALA A 564 -0.26 -1.56 33.94
C ALA A 564 -1.08 -2.05 35.14
N GLY A 565 -2.39 -1.79 35.17
CA GLY A 565 -3.28 -2.30 36.22
C GLY A 565 -3.27 -3.82 36.32
N ARG A 566 -3.29 -4.54 35.19
CA ARG A 566 -3.19 -6.01 35.17
C ARG A 566 -1.83 -6.54 35.64
N LEU A 567 -0.74 -5.82 35.39
CA LEU A 567 0.59 -6.22 35.88
C LEU A 567 0.74 -5.94 37.38
N CYS A 568 0.06 -4.91 37.91
CA CYS A 568 0.10 -4.55 39.32
C CYS A 568 -0.88 -5.34 40.21
N HIS A 569 -1.99 -5.84 39.66
CA HIS A 569 -2.98 -6.63 40.39
C HIS A 569 -2.87 -8.12 40.03
N THR A 570 -2.67 -8.98 41.03
CA THR A 570 -2.57 -10.45 40.89
C THR A 570 -3.90 -11.15 40.55
N GLY A 571 -4.98 -10.38 40.33
CA GLY A 571 -6.30 -10.89 39.91
C GLY A 571 -6.36 -11.11 38.40
N HIS A 572 -6.44 -12.37 37.98
CA HIS A 572 -6.64 -12.76 36.58
C HIS A 572 -8.10 -12.52 36.12
N ASP A 573 -8.50 -11.26 36.01
CA ASP A 573 -9.81 -10.90 35.44
C ASP A 573 -9.77 -10.97 33.91
N GLY A 574 -10.13 -12.15 33.40
CA GLY A 574 -10.74 -12.36 32.08
C GLY A 574 -9.86 -12.19 30.84
N ALA A 575 -9.96 -13.18 29.95
CA ALA A 575 -9.28 -13.35 28.65
C ALA A 575 -9.51 -12.24 27.60
N ALA A 576 -10.07 -11.08 27.96
CA ALA A 576 -10.30 -9.97 27.05
C ALA A 576 -8.98 -9.26 26.69
N ASP A 577 -8.77 -9.07 25.38
CA ASP A 577 -7.65 -8.31 24.82
C ASP A 577 -7.86 -6.80 25.09
N VAL A 578 -7.28 -6.29 26.18
CA VAL A 578 -7.37 -4.87 26.59
C VAL A 578 -6.81 -3.90 25.55
N LEU A 579 -5.98 -4.38 24.62
CA LEU A 579 -5.42 -3.57 23.54
C LEU A 579 -6.29 -3.59 22.28
N LEU A 580 -7.35 -4.39 22.22
CA LEU A 580 -8.23 -4.50 21.06
C LEU A 580 -8.81 -3.14 20.62
N PRO A 581 -9.29 -2.25 21.52
CA PRO A 581 -9.77 -0.93 21.11
C PRO A 581 -8.67 -0.06 20.49
N ALA A 582 -7.46 -0.07 21.06
CA ALA A 582 -6.31 0.66 20.53
C ALA A 582 -5.90 0.12 19.15
N ARG A 583 -5.86 -1.20 18.97
CA ARG A 583 -5.57 -1.84 17.67
C ARG A 583 -6.62 -1.49 16.61
N ARG A 584 -7.92 -1.45 16.97
CA ARG A 584 -8.98 -1.02 16.06
C ARG A 584 -8.83 0.44 15.64
N ALA A 585 -8.58 1.34 16.59
CA ALA A 585 -8.34 2.76 16.30
C ALA A 585 -7.10 2.96 15.41
N MET A 586 -6.03 2.21 15.66
CA MET A 586 -4.82 2.20 14.83
C MET A 586 -5.13 1.81 13.38
N LEU A 587 -5.91 0.75 13.16
CA LEU A 587 -6.28 0.29 11.81
C LEU A 587 -7.11 1.33 11.04
N LEU A 588 -8.01 2.05 11.73
CA LEU A 588 -8.76 3.15 11.14
C LEU A 588 -7.85 4.33 10.78
N ALA A 589 -6.99 4.76 11.72
CA ALA A 589 -6.02 5.83 11.48
C ALA A 589 -5.06 5.52 10.33
N GLN A 590 -4.60 4.26 10.21
CA GLN A 590 -3.78 3.81 9.08
C GLN A 590 -4.52 3.90 7.75
N ALA A 591 -5.79 3.48 7.69
CA ALA A 591 -6.59 3.60 6.48
C ALA A 591 -6.79 5.06 6.05
N THR A 592 -7.08 5.93 7.01
CA THR A 592 -7.22 7.37 6.77
C THR A 592 -5.90 8.02 6.35
N HIS A 593 -4.78 7.58 6.92
CA HIS A 593 -3.45 8.06 6.53
C HIS A 593 -3.10 7.67 5.08
N LEU A 594 -3.47 6.46 4.65
CA LEU A 594 -3.27 6.01 3.27
C LEU A 594 -4.09 6.85 2.28
N GLU A 595 -5.34 7.16 2.62
CA GLU A 595 -6.18 8.05 1.81
C GLU A 595 -5.56 9.46 1.74
N TYR A 596 -5.19 10.03 2.88
CA TYR A 596 -4.53 11.34 2.95
C TYR A 596 -3.22 11.40 2.14
N SER A 597 -2.42 10.34 2.20
CA SER A 597 -1.18 10.25 1.42
C SER A 597 -1.45 10.13 -0.09
N GLY A 598 -2.62 9.64 -0.48
CA GLY A 598 -3.10 9.62 -1.86
C GLY A 598 -3.56 11.00 -2.37
N GLU A 599 -4.09 11.85 -1.47
CA GLU A 599 -4.53 13.22 -1.75
C GLU A 599 -3.39 14.24 -1.75
N ALA A 600 -2.28 13.96 -1.06
CA ALA A 600 -1.16 14.90 -0.97
C ALA A 600 -0.57 15.19 -2.37
N PRO A 601 -0.37 16.47 -2.75
CA PRO A 601 0.21 16.80 -4.04
C PRO A 601 1.61 16.21 -4.15
N ARG A 602 1.84 15.37 -5.17
CA ARG A 602 3.14 14.70 -5.45
C ARG A 602 4.30 15.65 -5.79
N GLY A 603 4.15 16.95 -5.55
CA GLY A 603 5.16 17.99 -5.77
C GLY A 603 5.08 19.19 -4.81
N GLY A 604 4.30 19.11 -3.73
CA GLY A 604 4.32 20.13 -2.69
C GLY A 604 5.33 19.75 -1.62
N THR A 605 6.24 20.66 -1.28
CA THR A 605 7.00 20.58 -0.02
C THR A 605 6.03 20.19 1.10
N ALA A 606 6.43 19.18 1.89
CA ALA A 606 5.74 18.89 3.14
C ALA A 606 5.48 20.22 3.85
N PRO A 607 4.27 20.45 4.42
CA PRO A 607 4.02 21.70 5.14
C PRO A 607 5.19 21.92 6.10
N PRO A 608 5.76 23.14 6.18
CA PRO A 608 6.93 23.37 7.00
C PRO A 608 6.61 22.84 8.39
N THR A 609 7.30 21.78 8.79
CA THR A 609 7.34 21.38 10.20
C THR A 609 7.77 22.64 10.91
N ARG A 610 6.84 23.28 11.65
CA ARG A 610 7.16 24.46 12.44
C ARG A 610 8.43 24.13 13.23
N PRO A 611 9.53 24.89 13.08
CA PRO A 611 10.70 24.70 13.91
C PRO A 611 10.27 25.09 15.33
N GLY A 612 9.94 24.10 16.15
CA GLY A 612 9.34 24.35 17.47
C GLY A 612 8.66 23.18 18.17
N ALA A 613 8.46 22.02 17.52
CA ALA A 613 8.03 20.81 18.22
C ALA A 613 9.26 19.93 18.49
N ARG A 614 9.95 20.22 19.60
CA ARG A 614 10.92 19.31 20.21
C ARG A 614 10.19 18.00 20.52
N THR A 615 10.37 17.00 19.67
CA THR A 615 10.17 15.61 20.06
C THR A 615 11.16 15.30 21.17
N CYS A 616 10.65 15.00 22.36
CA CYS A 616 11.45 14.47 23.47
C CYS A 616 12.18 13.20 23.01
N SER A 617 13.46 13.36 22.69
CA SER A 617 14.44 12.28 22.72
C SER A 617 14.83 12.04 24.18
N PRO A 618 14.89 10.80 24.69
CA PRO A 618 15.52 10.55 25.97
C PRO A 618 17.05 10.67 25.81
N GLY A 619 17.59 11.70 26.45
CA GLY A 619 18.92 11.80 27.09
C GLY A 619 20.17 11.33 26.35
N THR A 620 21.00 12.28 25.94
CA THR A 620 22.46 12.22 26.15
C THR A 620 22.89 13.50 26.89
N PRO A 621 23.82 13.39 27.87
CA PRO A 621 24.16 14.49 28.77
C PRO A 621 25.10 15.51 28.12
N SER A 622 24.87 16.76 28.48
CA SER A 622 25.72 17.91 28.21
C SER A 622 27.08 17.83 28.92
N SER A 623 28.15 18.29 28.26
CA SER A 623 29.43 18.67 28.88
C SER A 623 29.83 20.08 28.42
N PRO A 624 30.69 20.83 29.15
CA PRO A 624 30.42 22.20 29.54
C PRO A 624 31.22 23.24 28.75
N ALA A 625 30.82 24.50 28.96
CA ALA A 625 31.34 25.72 28.37
C ALA A 625 32.82 26.03 28.68
N ALA A 626 33.45 26.80 27.78
CA ALA A 626 34.48 27.82 28.07
C ALA A 626 34.62 28.80 26.87
N PRO A 627 35.25 29.99 26.99
CA PRO A 627 34.54 31.27 26.89
C PRO A 627 34.98 32.13 25.70
N SER A 628 34.12 33.07 25.27
CA SER A 628 34.51 34.16 24.35
C SER A 628 34.39 35.50 25.04
N SER A 629 35.54 36.16 25.22
CA SER A 629 35.70 37.53 25.69
C SER A 629 35.50 38.57 24.56
N SER A 630 35.18 39.80 24.98
CA SER A 630 35.38 41.08 24.28
C SER A 630 34.41 41.40 23.14
N ALA A 631 33.90 42.62 22.94
CA ALA A 631 33.75 43.87 23.69
C ALA A 631 33.02 44.80 22.70
N ALA A 632 32.12 45.69 23.18
CA ALA A 632 31.89 47.05 22.66
C ALA A 632 30.48 47.59 23.04
N THR A 633 30.47 48.53 24.01
CA THR A 633 29.74 49.83 24.01
C THR A 633 28.34 49.88 23.38
N GLY A 634 27.20 50.00 24.08
CA GLY A 634 26.72 51.10 24.97
C GLY A 634 25.83 52.10 24.18
N PRO A 635 24.89 52.90 24.78
CA PRO A 635 24.10 52.70 26.00
C PRO A 635 22.59 53.13 25.93
N THR A 636 21.85 52.74 26.98
CA THR A 636 20.78 53.47 27.72
C THR A 636 19.29 53.54 27.26
N PRO A 637 18.33 53.67 28.22
CA PRO A 637 16.99 53.06 28.20
C PRO A 637 15.82 54.06 28.36
N THR A 638 14.58 53.62 28.14
CA THR A 638 13.37 54.30 28.69
C THR A 638 12.22 53.32 28.99
N THR A 639 12.00 53.14 30.30
CA THR A 639 10.74 53.03 31.08
C THR A 639 9.35 52.86 30.39
N ARG A 640 8.65 51.75 30.75
CA ARG A 640 7.25 51.54 31.28
C ARG A 640 6.04 52.34 30.70
N PRO A 641 4.75 51.94 30.93
CA PRO A 641 4.21 50.70 31.52
C PRO A 641 2.96 50.06 30.82
N ARG A 642 2.71 48.80 31.23
CA ARG A 642 1.42 48.11 31.45
C ARG A 642 0.16 49.01 31.42
N ARG A 643 -0.84 48.63 30.60
CA ARG A 643 -2.27 48.82 30.91
C ARG A 643 -3.09 47.56 30.60
N THR A 644 -3.95 47.26 31.55
CA THR A 644 -4.91 46.18 31.66
C THR A 644 -6.17 46.43 30.81
N ARG A 645 -6.74 45.33 30.28
CA ARG A 645 -8.16 44.95 29.98
C ARG A 645 -9.29 45.95 30.32
N PRO A 646 -10.51 45.89 29.71
CA PRO A 646 -11.34 44.65 29.66
C PRO A 646 -12.27 44.55 28.40
N PRO A 647 -13.44 43.88 28.40
CA PRO A 647 -13.72 42.77 27.48
C PRO A 647 -14.86 43.03 26.47
N ASN A 648 -14.91 42.21 25.42
CA ASN A 648 -16.13 41.60 24.87
C ASN A 648 -15.74 40.42 23.98
#